data_AF-A0A953W6E2-F1
#
_entry.id   AF-A0A953W6E2-F1
#
_cell.length_a   1.000
_cell.length_b   1.000
_cell.length_c   1.000
_cell.angle_alpha   90.00
_cell.angle_beta   90.00
_cell.angle_gamma   90.00
#
_symmetry.space_group_name_H-M   'P 1'
#
loop_
_entity.id
_entity.type
_entity.pdbx_description
1 polymer ?
#
loop_
_entity_poly.entity_id
_entity_poly.type
_entity_poly.pdbx_seq_one_letter_code
_entity_poly.pdbx_strand_id
1 'polypeptide(L)'
;MLSGNILSKFSGVILTILIGLGAFSAATAAPGPVACAGPRTPTTPVPAHHLSHLADLDRIAPANSGVKAVRSGAWSDSATWGGKAPTSRVLIPAGISVVFDLANSPKLKTVRVEGCLELSSTQSSRLNTEFLYVAPKGELLAGTAANPIPANIVAEIVFPDFGAIDVKTDPTIVGKGLVSASRVRLYGALKTTRAKVSRDPKKGDSVLSLTQAPSGWRVGDRVVITGTHWIRQTQRNGAIVASPTEDEIRYVRAVSGSTVTLNAPLSYDHPSPHAAVAAYVVNYSRNIRLATENGAALPASRRAHSMYMTPEVTLQALEFYEMGRTDKSIRAVDAHKLSPPTPTSNVKGRYPVHLHKTGFPADDAAPVIRDSTIWGSPGWGVTHHQANAFLFDNATWNTFGVGFMSESGNETGAWAGNTAIKSIGLPRLVKDGSDVIAFDLGRTGDGFWLQSRMIRVHNNVAVGMTGGMGFVFAHRGTDLPTKTPITPAFAANSLCQASSMGFVNQGISRPNIQQFTDNEVIASEVGFHVVKQNPKEPHDIRSVLDNFKAWEVRHGIELTYTARYTVKNALLIGSSAVPGTGVTFGKNAYDLTLVDSLVANFGNGVDLAKTTSRSFFVTDFNYTVSGVVFKNITGKTLANRDATDQILATTPAPRKPNVAYSWGASIPYIDRSGARSYIDISGRKTDTSGNSPYPSGPREFIFNRSQQKGLMAYRGWYKLANGERAIVKPEFYADRLTGETEQGSFITRLDPWMPVPARRIDGAPADRGSLNPKAGSPTARNDSVSVGKNGVVLIRAFANDTSNDGALIPAGWTHARNGNVVQLANGDLQYMPFPDYQGVDNFSYWVSNRQGFVSKASVAVTVGSGVSNGPAAFDPANGSSTTVNTPTSTPTTPPTGSGSGGSSSQTPGAGTGGVDDEDDAGDGDREDFVRTSMQIGLPNYPALRSPGTDSRSTSVPTAPVRQPVSRLLLRD
;
A
#
# COMPACT_ATOMS: atom_id res chain seq x y z
N MET A 1 35.38 -50.56 37.05
CA MET A 1 35.55 -49.98 38.40
C MET A 1 34.61 -48.78 38.45
N LEU A 2 33.60 -48.68 39.33
CA LEU A 2 33.66 -48.62 40.81
C LEU A 2 34.56 -47.46 41.26
N SER A 3 34.13 -46.50 42.09
CA SER A 3 32.88 -46.27 42.85
C SER A 3 32.55 -44.75 42.85
N GLY A 4 31.35 -44.22 43.13
CA GLY A 4 30.39 -44.50 44.21
C GLY A 4 30.64 -43.55 45.41
N ASN A 5 29.69 -43.22 46.30
CA ASN A 5 28.27 -43.60 46.42
C ASN A 5 27.56 -42.72 47.50
N ILE A 6 26.25 -42.99 47.78
CA ILE A 6 25.50 -42.77 49.04
C ILE A 6 24.88 -41.37 49.34
N LEU A 7 23.75 -41.22 50.08
CA LEU A 7 22.42 -41.91 50.15
C LEU A 7 21.60 -41.49 51.39
N SER A 8 20.32 -41.10 51.22
CA SER A 8 19.16 -41.40 52.13
C SER A 8 17.86 -40.77 51.55
N LYS A 9 16.75 -41.47 51.25
CA LYS A 9 15.87 -42.42 52.02
C LYS A 9 14.99 -41.70 53.07
N PHE A 10 13.71 -42.01 53.34
CA PHE A 10 12.69 -43.00 52.90
C PHE A 10 11.32 -42.25 52.73
N SER A 11 10.11 -42.74 52.40
CA SER A 11 9.44 -44.03 52.03
C SER A 11 8.11 -43.68 51.27
N GLY A 12 7.18 -44.55 50.84
CA GLY A 12 7.04 -46.01 50.89
C GLY A 12 5.78 -46.53 51.63
N VAL A 13 4.62 -46.65 50.94
CA VAL A 13 3.45 -47.52 51.29
C VAL A 13 2.54 -47.66 50.05
N ILE A 14 1.79 -48.76 49.93
CA ILE A 14 0.81 -49.04 48.85
C ILE A 14 -0.58 -49.19 49.46
N LEU A 15 -1.61 -48.65 48.82
CA LEU A 15 -3.00 -49.08 49.02
C LEU A 15 -3.79 -49.05 47.71
N THR A 16 -4.49 -50.13 47.41
CA THR A 16 -5.32 -50.29 46.20
C THR A 16 -6.75 -49.82 46.48
N ILE A 17 -7.31 -49.01 45.59
CA ILE A 17 -8.76 -48.75 45.52
C ILE A 17 -9.23 -49.03 44.09
N LEU A 18 -10.13 -50.00 43.93
CA LEU A 18 -10.87 -50.22 42.68
C LEU A 18 -11.98 -49.16 42.60
N ILE A 19 -12.01 -48.40 41.50
CA ILE A 19 -13.22 -47.79 40.96
C ILE A 19 -13.27 -48.19 39.48
N GLY A 20 -14.41 -48.71 39.03
CA GLY A 20 -14.49 -49.45 37.77
C GLY A 20 -14.30 -48.58 36.52
N LEU A 21 -13.63 -49.14 35.50
CA LEU A 21 -13.64 -48.58 34.15
C LEU A 21 -15.04 -48.72 33.52
N GLY A 22 -15.90 -47.74 33.75
CA GLY A 22 -17.02 -47.47 32.85
C GLY A 22 -16.45 -46.98 31.51
N ALA A 23 -16.66 -47.74 30.44
CA ALA A 23 -16.09 -47.46 29.13
C ALA A 23 -16.76 -46.24 28.46
N PHE A 24 -16.34 -45.03 28.85
CA PHE A 24 -16.67 -43.81 28.11
C PHE A 24 -15.95 -43.80 26.78
N SER A 25 -16.59 -44.40 25.77
CA SER A 25 -16.33 -44.13 24.36
C SER A 25 -16.73 -42.69 24.03
N ALA A 26 -15.93 -41.74 24.51
CA ALA A 26 -15.96 -40.35 24.07
C ALA A 26 -15.46 -40.29 22.63
N ALA A 27 -16.33 -40.68 21.69
CA ALA A 27 -16.14 -40.44 20.27
C ALA A 27 -16.08 -38.93 20.09
N THR A 28 -14.87 -38.37 20.02
CA THR A 28 -14.65 -36.96 19.71
C THR A 28 -15.15 -36.73 18.30
N ALA A 29 -16.39 -36.28 18.18
CA ALA A 29 -16.96 -35.86 16.92
C ALA A 29 -15.99 -34.87 16.26
N ALA A 30 -15.69 -35.08 14.98
CA ALA A 30 -14.92 -34.11 14.22
C ALA A 30 -15.59 -32.73 14.38
N PRO A 31 -14.82 -31.63 14.55
CA PRO A 31 -15.41 -30.30 14.66
C PRO A 31 -16.31 -30.06 13.46
N GLY A 32 -17.57 -29.69 13.74
CA GLY A 32 -18.56 -29.47 12.70
C GLY A 32 -18.12 -28.37 11.72
N PRO A 33 -18.73 -28.31 10.51
CA PRO A 33 -18.51 -27.21 9.58
C PRO A 33 -18.71 -25.86 10.27
N VAL A 34 -17.97 -24.84 9.83
CA VAL A 34 -17.95 -23.54 10.51
C VAL A 34 -19.30 -22.87 10.25
N ALA A 35 -20.22 -23.05 11.20
CA ALA A 35 -21.60 -22.64 11.06
C ALA A 35 -21.67 -21.18 10.60
N CYS A 36 -22.11 -20.99 9.35
CA CYS A 36 -22.37 -19.68 8.79
C CYS A 36 -23.27 -18.92 9.77
N ALA A 37 -22.75 -17.84 10.35
CA ALA A 37 -23.49 -17.07 11.33
C ALA A 37 -24.79 -16.59 10.68
N GLY A 38 -25.91 -16.70 11.41
CA GLY A 38 -27.22 -16.28 10.91
C GLY A 38 -27.17 -14.87 10.29
N PRO A 39 -27.90 -14.63 9.18
CA PRO A 39 -27.59 -13.59 8.20
C PRO A 39 -27.30 -12.23 8.83
N ARG A 40 -26.02 -11.85 8.81
CA ARG A 40 -25.57 -10.56 9.32
C ARG A 40 -25.90 -9.47 8.30
N THR A 41 -26.40 -8.34 8.77
CA THR A 41 -26.37 -7.11 8.00
C THR A 41 -24.89 -6.75 7.74
N PRO A 42 -24.46 -6.53 6.48
CA PRO A 42 -23.12 -6.01 6.20
C PRO A 42 -22.90 -4.72 7.00
N THR A 43 -21.75 -4.58 7.65
CA THR A 43 -21.51 -3.42 8.54
C THR A 43 -21.43 -2.10 7.77
N THR A 44 -21.08 -2.18 6.48
CA THR A 44 -21.10 -1.06 5.52
C THR A 44 -22.10 -1.34 4.39
N PRO A 45 -23.03 -0.42 4.06
CA PRO A 45 -23.83 -0.48 2.85
C PRO A 45 -22.94 -0.53 1.59
N VAL A 46 -23.45 -1.15 0.51
CA VAL A 46 -22.76 -1.14 -0.79
C VAL A 46 -22.72 0.32 -1.33
N PRO A 47 -21.55 0.87 -1.68
CA PRO A 47 -21.44 2.24 -2.18
C PRO A 47 -22.32 2.51 -3.41
N ALA A 48 -22.91 3.71 -3.50
CA ALA A 48 -23.82 4.08 -4.60
C ALA A 48 -23.23 3.89 -6.01
N HIS A 49 -21.91 4.08 -6.17
CA HIS A 49 -21.21 3.88 -7.44
C HIS A 49 -21.02 2.39 -7.85
N HIS A 50 -21.43 1.44 -6.99
CA HIS A 50 -21.52 0.02 -7.34
C HIS A 50 -22.94 -0.41 -7.76
N LEU A 51 -23.97 0.42 -7.60
CA LEU A 51 -25.36 0.05 -7.94
C LEU A 51 -25.53 -0.35 -9.42
N SER A 52 -24.83 0.34 -10.33
CA SER A 52 -24.79 -0.02 -11.76
C SER A 52 -24.12 -1.37 -12.01
N HIS A 53 -23.07 -1.70 -11.25
CA HIS A 53 -22.44 -3.02 -11.30
C HIS A 53 -23.40 -4.10 -10.79
N LEU A 54 -24.09 -3.89 -9.65
CA LEU A 54 -25.06 -4.86 -9.11
C LEU A 54 -26.13 -5.24 -10.13
N ALA A 55 -26.70 -4.24 -10.83
CA ALA A 55 -27.71 -4.46 -11.87
C ALA A 55 -27.21 -5.32 -13.05
N ASP A 56 -25.92 -5.25 -13.39
CA ASP A 56 -25.30 -6.14 -14.38
C ASP A 56 -25.07 -7.55 -13.82
N LEU A 57 -24.55 -7.69 -12.59
CA LEU A 57 -24.33 -8.98 -11.94
C LEU A 57 -25.65 -9.76 -11.75
N ASP A 58 -26.73 -9.06 -11.39
CA ASP A 58 -28.09 -9.61 -11.31
C ASP A 58 -28.64 -10.05 -12.68
N ARG A 59 -28.27 -9.37 -13.78
CA ARG A 59 -28.65 -9.78 -15.15
C ARG A 59 -27.87 -11.01 -15.62
N ILE A 60 -26.59 -11.10 -15.27
CA ILE A 60 -25.71 -12.23 -15.63
C ILE A 60 -26.11 -13.49 -14.85
N ALA A 61 -26.43 -13.34 -13.56
CA ALA A 61 -26.87 -14.41 -12.67
C ALA A 61 -28.21 -14.08 -11.97
N PRO A 62 -29.37 -14.22 -12.65
CA PRO A 62 -30.68 -13.91 -12.06
C PRO A 62 -31.10 -14.87 -10.95
N ALA A 63 -31.62 -14.34 -9.83
CA ALA A 63 -32.09 -15.12 -8.68
C ALA A 63 -33.23 -16.11 -9.01
N ASN A 64 -34.03 -15.83 -10.04
CA ASN A 64 -35.12 -16.68 -10.50
C ASN A 64 -34.68 -17.77 -11.49
N SER A 65 -33.37 -18.00 -11.69
CA SER A 65 -32.85 -18.90 -12.72
C SER A 65 -32.04 -20.08 -12.15
N GLY A 66 -32.45 -21.31 -12.51
CA GLY A 66 -31.72 -22.54 -12.19
C GLY A 66 -32.24 -23.33 -10.97
N VAL A 67 -31.34 -24.11 -10.38
CA VAL A 67 -31.61 -24.94 -9.20
C VAL A 67 -31.41 -24.11 -7.93
N LYS A 68 -32.40 -24.09 -7.04
CA LYS A 68 -32.40 -23.33 -5.79
C LYS A 68 -32.20 -24.28 -4.61
N ALA A 69 -31.29 -23.95 -3.69
CA ALA A 69 -31.22 -24.66 -2.41
C ALA A 69 -32.51 -24.41 -1.58
N VAL A 70 -33.08 -25.46 -1.00
CA VAL A 70 -34.35 -25.43 -0.24
C VAL A 70 -34.16 -25.60 1.26
N ARG A 71 -33.00 -26.12 1.68
CA ARG A 71 -32.56 -26.21 3.08
C ARG A 71 -31.04 -26.03 3.15
N SER A 72 -30.52 -25.72 4.35
CA SER A 72 -29.09 -25.78 4.61
C SER A 72 -28.60 -27.25 4.65
N GLY A 73 -27.39 -27.52 4.19
CA GLY A 73 -26.86 -28.89 4.10
C GLY A 73 -25.57 -29.00 3.27
N ALA A 74 -25.16 -30.24 2.98
CA ALA A 74 -24.08 -30.52 2.04
C ALA A 74 -24.54 -30.30 0.59
N TRP A 75 -23.63 -29.96 -0.31
CA TRP A 75 -23.93 -29.84 -1.74
C TRP A 75 -24.24 -31.21 -2.37
N SER A 76 -23.61 -32.29 -1.87
CA SER A 76 -23.85 -33.67 -2.28
C SER A 76 -25.25 -34.22 -1.91
N ASP A 77 -25.89 -33.66 -0.88
CA ASP A 77 -27.23 -34.07 -0.43
C ASP A 77 -28.31 -33.57 -1.41
N SER A 78 -29.02 -34.50 -2.04
CA SER A 78 -30.09 -34.17 -2.98
C SER A 78 -31.25 -33.41 -2.33
N ALA A 79 -31.48 -33.57 -1.03
CA ALA A 79 -32.53 -32.87 -0.29
C ALA A 79 -32.15 -31.41 0.03
N THR A 80 -30.87 -31.04 0.03
CA THR A 80 -30.43 -29.61 -0.04
C THR A 80 -31.06 -28.89 -1.23
N TRP A 81 -31.31 -29.61 -2.32
CA TRP A 81 -31.79 -29.08 -3.61
C TRP A 81 -33.22 -29.54 -3.98
N GLY A 82 -33.99 -30.05 -3.02
CA GLY A 82 -35.36 -30.53 -3.26
C GLY A 82 -35.44 -31.68 -4.28
N GLY A 83 -34.44 -32.55 -4.30
CA GLY A 83 -34.31 -33.70 -5.20
C GLY A 83 -33.73 -33.38 -6.58
N LYS A 84 -33.40 -32.11 -6.90
CA LYS A 84 -32.91 -31.70 -8.22
C LYS A 84 -31.41 -31.37 -8.16
N ALA A 85 -30.56 -32.23 -8.70
CA ALA A 85 -29.11 -31.99 -8.73
C ALA A 85 -28.75 -30.67 -9.47
N PRO A 86 -27.81 -29.85 -8.95
CA PRO A 86 -27.31 -28.65 -9.64
C PRO A 86 -26.58 -28.97 -10.95
N THR A 87 -27.14 -28.58 -12.11
CA THR A 87 -26.62 -28.93 -13.44
C THR A 87 -26.16 -27.76 -14.32
N SER A 88 -26.57 -26.52 -14.04
CA SER A 88 -26.19 -25.36 -14.87
C SER A 88 -26.19 -24.03 -14.09
N ARG A 89 -27.35 -23.48 -13.75
CA ARG A 89 -27.47 -22.29 -12.89
C ARG A 89 -27.88 -22.70 -11.48
N VAL A 90 -27.32 -22.03 -10.46
CA VAL A 90 -27.54 -22.36 -9.05
C VAL A 90 -27.77 -21.09 -8.23
N LEU A 91 -28.74 -21.11 -7.32
CA LEU A 91 -28.94 -20.13 -6.27
C LEU A 91 -28.84 -20.79 -4.88
N ILE A 92 -28.03 -20.20 -4.01
CA ILE A 92 -28.05 -20.39 -2.56
C ILE A 92 -28.74 -19.17 -1.94
N PRO A 93 -30.01 -19.27 -1.50
CA PRO A 93 -30.81 -18.13 -1.04
C PRO A 93 -30.35 -17.58 0.31
N ALA A 94 -30.70 -16.32 0.60
CA ALA A 94 -30.52 -15.72 1.92
C ALA A 94 -31.08 -16.60 3.04
N GLY A 95 -30.31 -16.78 4.12
CA GLY A 95 -30.64 -17.65 5.26
C GLY A 95 -30.34 -19.15 5.05
N ILE A 96 -29.99 -19.59 3.84
CA ILE A 96 -29.57 -20.97 3.56
C ILE A 96 -28.04 -21.07 3.47
N SER A 97 -27.48 -22.13 4.04
CA SER A 97 -26.04 -22.38 4.10
C SER A 97 -25.70 -23.73 3.46
N VAL A 98 -24.81 -23.72 2.46
CA VAL A 98 -24.42 -24.94 1.73
C VAL A 98 -22.91 -25.15 1.85
N VAL A 99 -22.52 -26.34 2.32
CA VAL A 99 -21.12 -26.78 2.32
C VAL A 99 -20.82 -27.46 0.99
N PHE A 100 -19.92 -26.90 0.20
CA PHE A 100 -19.44 -27.51 -1.04
C PHE A 100 -18.45 -28.62 -0.75
N ASP A 101 -18.90 -29.86 -1.00
CA ASP A 101 -18.23 -31.09 -0.59
C ASP A 101 -18.01 -32.08 -1.75
N LEU A 102 -18.32 -31.69 -3.00
CA LEU A 102 -18.09 -32.54 -4.17
C LEU A 102 -16.62 -32.52 -4.60
N ALA A 103 -16.03 -33.71 -4.74
CA ALA A 103 -14.70 -33.91 -5.32
C ALA A 103 -14.54 -33.27 -6.71
N ASN A 104 -15.61 -33.20 -7.51
CA ASN A 104 -15.67 -32.45 -8.77
C ASN A 104 -17.14 -32.18 -9.16
N SER A 105 -17.55 -30.92 -9.32
CA SER A 105 -18.91 -30.59 -9.81
C SER A 105 -19.04 -30.74 -11.34
N PRO A 106 -20.26 -30.89 -11.89
CA PRO A 106 -20.49 -30.56 -13.30
C PRO A 106 -20.13 -29.10 -13.61
N LYS A 107 -19.93 -28.75 -14.89
CA LYS A 107 -19.66 -27.37 -15.32
C LYS A 107 -20.92 -26.51 -15.21
N LEU A 108 -20.95 -25.63 -14.20
CA LEU A 108 -22.05 -24.70 -13.95
C LEU A 108 -21.84 -23.40 -14.74
N LYS A 109 -22.93 -22.82 -15.26
CA LYS A 109 -22.92 -21.52 -15.93
C LYS A 109 -22.86 -20.37 -14.92
N THR A 110 -23.63 -20.44 -13.82
CA THR A 110 -23.56 -19.45 -12.72
C THR A 110 -23.86 -20.07 -11.37
N VAL A 111 -23.12 -19.68 -10.34
CA VAL A 111 -23.48 -19.87 -8.93
C VAL A 111 -23.72 -18.51 -8.29
N ARG A 112 -24.92 -18.28 -7.77
CA ARG A 112 -25.33 -17.07 -7.04
C ARG A 112 -25.46 -17.40 -5.56
N VAL A 113 -24.82 -16.61 -4.71
CA VAL A 113 -24.81 -16.78 -3.25
C VAL A 113 -25.43 -15.54 -2.59
N GLU A 114 -26.65 -15.68 -2.10
CA GLU A 114 -27.36 -14.70 -1.26
C GLU A 114 -27.38 -15.14 0.22
N GLY A 115 -27.20 -16.44 0.47
CA GLY A 115 -26.93 -17.03 1.78
C GLY A 115 -25.44 -17.31 1.97
N CYS A 116 -25.07 -18.53 2.35
CA CYS A 116 -23.69 -18.90 2.63
C CYS A 116 -23.22 -20.10 1.79
N LEU A 117 -22.01 -19.98 1.23
CA LEU A 117 -21.29 -21.07 0.55
C LEU A 117 -19.96 -21.31 1.27
N GLU A 118 -19.82 -22.44 1.96
CA GLU A 118 -18.56 -22.86 2.61
C GLU A 118 -17.85 -23.90 1.74
N LEU A 119 -16.55 -23.73 1.43
CA LEU A 119 -15.75 -24.79 0.82
C LEU A 119 -15.32 -25.79 1.90
N SER A 120 -15.51 -27.10 1.66
CA SER A 120 -15.22 -28.13 2.65
C SER A 120 -13.79 -28.07 3.20
N SER A 121 -13.70 -28.01 4.53
CA SER A 121 -12.47 -28.13 5.32
C SER A 121 -12.12 -29.58 5.69
N THR A 122 -12.95 -30.55 5.27
CA THR A 122 -12.84 -31.97 5.66
C THR A 122 -12.50 -32.92 4.50
N GLN A 123 -12.78 -32.54 3.25
CA GLN A 123 -12.37 -33.29 2.06
C GLN A 123 -12.01 -32.39 0.88
N SER A 124 -11.11 -32.85 0.02
CA SER A 124 -10.72 -32.12 -1.20
C SER A 124 -11.90 -32.02 -2.17
N SER A 125 -12.10 -30.83 -2.72
CA SER A 125 -13.30 -30.48 -3.49
C SER A 125 -12.96 -29.57 -4.68
N ARG A 126 -13.77 -29.65 -5.75
CA ARG A 126 -13.61 -28.81 -6.94
C ARG A 126 -14.95 -28.31 -7.50
N LEU A 127 -15.19 -27.02 -7.37
CA LEU A 127 -16.32 -26.30 -7.96
C LEU A 127 -15.96 -25.79 -9.36
N ASN A 128 -16.63 -26.30 -10.39
CA ASN A 128 -16.52 -25.79 -11.76
C ASN A 128 -17.69 -24.85 -12.06
N THR A 129 -17.48 -23.53 -12.03
CA THR A 129 -18.50 -22.56 -12.46
C THR A 129 -17.89 -21.41 -13.25
N GLU A 130 -18.47 -21.04 -14.40
CA GLU A 130 -17.94 -19.91 -15.18
C GLU A 130 -17.99 -18.60 -14.40
N PHE A 131 -19.03 -18.40 -13.59
CA PHE A 131 -19.25 -17.17 -12.84
C PHE A 131 -19.83 -17.45 -11.46
N LEU A 132 -19.09 -17.02 -10.43
CA LEU A 132 -19.48 -17.07 -9.02
C LEU A 132 -19.78 -15.65 -8.53
N TYR A 133 -21.06 -15.37 -8.27
CA TYR A 133 -21.53 -14.10 -7.75
C TYR A 133 -21.91 -14.24 -6.28
N VAL A 134 -21.14 -13.59 -5.40
CA VAL A 134 -21.54 -13.38 -4.01
C VAL A 134 -22.34 -12.08 -3.97
N ALA A 135 -23.65 -12.23 -3.90
CA ALA A 135 -24.61 -11.12 -3.92
C ALA A 135 -24.60 -10.35 -2.57
N PRO A 136 -25.21 -9.16 -2.48
CA PRO A 136 -25.35 -8.45 -1.21
C PRO A 136 -25.98 -9.35 -0.12
N LYS A 137 -25.37 -9.36 1.07
CA LYS A 137 -25.68 -10.25 2.22
C LYS A 137 -25.21 -11.72 2.07
N GLY A 138 -24.62 -12.10 0.94
CA GLY A 138 -24.02 -13.41 0.75
C GLY A 138 -22.66 -13.56 1.44
N GLU A 139 -22.29 -14.77 1.85
CA GLU A 139 -20.96 -15.10 2.36
C GLU A 139 -20.32 -16.24 1.54
N LEU A 140 -19.05 -16.08 1.14
CA LEU A 140 -18.21 -17.16 0.63
C LEU A 140 -17.09 -17.45 1.64
N LEU A 141 -17.12 -18.65 2.23
CA LEU A 141 -16.27 -19.06 3.35
C LEU A 141 -15.39 -20.26 2.99
N ALA A 142 -14.22 -20.38 3.62
CA ALA A 142 -13.39 -21.58 3.58
C ALA A 142 -12.45 -21.60 4.80
N GLY A 143 -12.77 -22.42 5.82
CA GLY A 143 -12.04 -22.42 7.09
C GLY A 143 -12.13 -21.08 7.85
N THR A 144 -11.23 -20.89 8.82
CA THR A 144 -11.14 -19.69 9.67
C THR A 144 -9.68 -19.32 9.97
N ALA A 145 -9.44 -18.14 10.53
CA ALA A 145 -8.15 -17.72 11.07
C ALA A 145 -7.52 -18.77 12.01
N ALA A 146 -8.29 -19.26 12.99
CA ALA A 146 -7.83 -20.25 13.96
C ALA A 146 -7.78 -21.69 13.41
N ASN A 147 -8.66 -22.03 12.46
CA ASN A 147 -8.75 -23.35 11.83
C ASN A 147 -8.81 -23.19 10.30
N PRO A 148 -7.69 -22.93 9.60
CA PRO A 148 -7.63 -22.87 8.14
C PRO A 148 -7.87 -24.27 7.54
N ILE A 149 -8.20 -24.33 6.24
CA ILE A 149 -8.34 -25.62 5.54
C ILE A 149 -7.01 -26.40 5.65
N PRO A 150 -7.02 -27.65 6.17
CA PRO A 150 -5.80 -28.44 6.39
C PRO A 150 -4.97 -28.59 5.11
N ALA A 151 -3.65 -28.48 5.22
CA ALA A 151 -2.73 -28.41 4.08
C ALA A 151 -2.70 -29.68 3.18
N ASN A 152 -3.35 -30.77 3.58
CA ASN A 152 -3.56 -32.00 2.80
C ASN A 152 -4.92 -32.06 2.07
N ILE A 153 -5.79 -31.07 2.29
CA ILE A 153 -7.08 -30.90 1.64
C ILE A 153 -6.97 -29.75 0.64
N VAL A 154 -7.41 -29.97 -0.60
CA VAL A 154 -7.37 -29.00 -1.69
C VAL A 154 -8.78 -28.58 -2.06
N ALA A 155 -9.06 -27.27 -2.02
CA ALA A 155 -10.32 -26.68 -2.44
C ALA A 155 -10.11 -25.83 -3.70
N GLU A 156 -10.56 -26.33 -4.85
CA GLU A 156 -10.48 -25.62 -6.13
C GLU A 156 -11.80 -24.95 -6.51
N ILE A 157 -11.74 -23.68 -6.95
CA ILE A 157 -12.75 -23.05 -7.79
C ILE A 157 -12.15 -22.88 -9.19
N VAL A 158 -12.62 -23.68 -10.13
CA VAL A 158 -12.19 -23.62 -11.53
C VAL A 158 -13.26 -22.93 -12.35
N PHE A 159 -12.85 -21.97 -13.19
CA PHE A 159 -13.71 -21.22 -14.07
C PHE A 159 -13.66 -21.83 -15.48
N PRO A 160 -14.57 -22.77 -15.84
CA PRO A 160 -14.69 -23.31 -17.19
C PRO A 160 -15.10 -22.24 -18.21
N ASP A 161 -14.59 -22.40 -19.43
CA ASP A 161 -14.81 -21.45 -20.51
C ASP A 161 -15.94 -21.89 -21.45
N PHE A 162 -17.12 -21.25 -21.34
CA PHE A 162 -18.25 -21.47 -22.25
C PHE A 162 -18.18 -20.62 -23.55
N GLY A 163 -17.01 -20.06 -23.89
CA GLY A 163 -16.81 -19.30 -25.13
C GLY A 163 -16.81 -17.78 -24.93
N ALA A 164 -17.20 -17.04 -25.97
CA ALA A 164 -17.24 -15.58 -25.96
C ALA A 164 -18.26 -15.05 -24.92
N ILE A 165 -18.00 -13.85 -24.38
CA ILE A 165 -18.94 -13.15 -23.50
C ILE A 165 -20.10 -12.61 -24.35
N ASP A 166 -21.34 -12.89 -23.94
CA ASP A 166 -22.52 -12.27 -24.54
C ASP A 166 -22.70 -10.84 -23.98
N VAL A 167 -22.28 -9.86 -24.78
CA VAL A 167 -22.38 -8.43 -24.42
C VAL A 167 -23.82 -7.89 -24.33
N LYS A 168 -24.85 -8.69 -24.66
CA LYS A 168 -26.26 -8.33 -24.42
C LYS A 168 -26.69 -8.60 -22.98
N THR A 169 -26.19 -9.67 -22.37
CA THR A 169 -26.42 -9.97 -20.94
C THR A 169 -25.35 -9.33 -20.05
N ASP A 170 -24.11 -9.22 -20.53
CA ASP A 170 -22.95 -8.65 -19.84
C ASP A 170 -22.39 -7.39 -20.57
N PRO A 171 -23.09 -6.24 -20.55
CA PRO A 171 -22.71 -5.04 -21.29
C PRO A 171 -21.47 -4.32 -20.73
N THR A 172 -21.11 -4.53 -19.45
CA THR A 172 -19.85 -4.01 -18.88
C THR A 172 -18.71 -5.03 -18.89
N ILE A 173 -18.93 -6.21 -19.49
CA ILE A 173 -17.95 -7.31 -19.57
C ILE A 173 -17.41 -7.68 -18.18
N VAL A 174 -18.28 -7.71 -17.16
CA VAL A 174 -18.01 -7.95 -15.74
C VAL A 174 -18.27 -9.41 -15.32
N GLY A 175 -18.78 -10.26 -16.20
CA GLY A 175 -18.92 -11.70 -15.98
C GLY A 175 -17.60 -12.48 -16.07
N LYS A 176 -17.69 -13.82 -16.03
CA LYS A 176 -16.58 -14.80 -15.99
C LYS A 176 -15.56 -14.56 -14.84
N GLY A 177 -15.61 -15.42 -13.83
CA GLY A 177 -14.76 -15.35 -12.63
C GLY A 177 -15.55 -15.23 -11.33
N LEU A 178 -14.93 -14.66 -10.30
CA LEU A 178 -15.56 -14.38 -9.00
C LEU A 178 -15.81 -12.89 -8.86
N VAL A 179 -17.06 -12.49 -8.61
CA VAL A 179 -17.38 -11.10 -8.22
C VAL A 179 -18.15 -11.10 -6.91
N SER A 180 -17.69 -10.32 -5.94
CA SER A 180 -18.34 -10.17 -4.64
C SER A 180 -18.86 -8.76 -4.39
N ALA A 181 -20.14 -8.69 -4.08
CA ALA A 181 -20.83 -7.54 -3.50
C ALA A 181 -21.04 -7.68 -1.97
N SER A 182 -20.42 -8.69 -1.34
CA SER A 182 -20.53 -8.97 0.09
C SER A 182 -19.28 -9.69 0.62
N ARG A 183 -19.38 -10.49 1.68
CA ARG A 183 -18.23 -11.00 2.43
C ARG A 183 -17.54 -12.19 1.72
N VAL A 184 -16.20 -12.18 1.72
CA VAL A 184 -15.38 -13.33 1.29
C VAL A 184 -14.28 -13.59 2.32
N ARG A 185 -14.24 -14.79 2.90
CA ARG A 185 -13.30 -15.17 3.97
C ARG A 185 -12.72 -16.56 3.70
N LEU A 186 -11.56 -16.60 3.06
CA LEU A 186 -10.92 -17.81 2.57
C LEU A 186 -9.56 -18.00 3.27
N TYR A 187 -9.46 -19.05 4.08
CA TYR A 187 -8.30 -19.35 4.93
C TYR A 187 -7.64 -20.67 4.53
N GLY A 188 -6.70 -20.60 3.61
CA GLY A 188 -5.79 -21.69 3.28
C GLY A 188 -4.71 -21.88 4.34
N ALA A 189 -3.97 -22.98 4.22
CA ALA A 189 -2.86 -23.30 5.11
C ALA A 189 -1.62 -22.44 4.78
N LEU A 190 -1.11 -21.75 5.80
CA LEU A 190 0.07 -20.90 5.70
C LEU A 190 1.33 -21.69 5.30
N LYS A 191 2.19 -21.03 4.52
CA LYS A 191 3.53 -21.50 4.13
C LYS A 191 4.46 -20.30 4.07
N THR A 192 5.76 -20.49 4.29
CA THR A 192 6.77 -19.44 4.01
C THR A 192 6.74 -19.10 2.51
N THR A 193 6.16 -17.98 2.09
CA THR A 193 6.09 -17.62 0.66
C THR A 193 7.47 -17.42 0.05
N ARG A 194 8.35 -16.63 0.70
CA ARG A 194 9.71 -16.32 0.25
C ARG A 194 10.75 -16.80 1.27
N ALA A 195 11.74 -17.56 0.82
CA ALA A 195 12.92 -17.91 1.61
C ALA A 195 14.20 -17.37 0.95
N LYS A 196 15.19 -16.93 1.74
CA LYS A 196 16.49 -16.45 1.23
C LYS A 196 17.51 -17.59 1.23
N VAL A 197 18.38 -17.64 0.22
CA VAL A 197 19.47 -18.64 0.17
C VAL A 197 20.60 -18.25 1.13
N SER A 198 21.26 -19.25 1.73
CA SER A 198 22.43 -19.06 2.62
C SER A 198 23.77 -19.10 1.88
N ARG A 199 23.76 -19.53 0.61
CA ARG A 199 24.87 -19.54 -0.34
C ARG A 199 24.30 -19.37 -1.74
N ASP A 200 25.06 -18.76 -2.65
CA ASP A 200 24.67 -18.61 -4.05
C ASP A 200 24.42 -19.98 -4.71
N PRO A 201 23.21 -20.26 -5.21
CA PRO A 201 22.92 -21.47 -5.98
C PRO A 201 23.71 -21.48 -7.29
N LYS A 202 24.21 -22.65 -7.67
CA LYS A 202 25.00 -22.82 -8.89
C LYS A 202 24.29 -23.66 -9.93
N LYS A 203 24.70 -23.48 -11.18
CA LYS A 203 24.32 -24.36 -12.29
C LYS A 203 24.71 -25.79 -11.96
N GLY A 204 23.75 -26.71 -12.10
CA GLY A 204 23.91 -28.11 -11.69
C GLY A 204 23.48 -28.42 -10.24
N ASP A 205 23.31 -27.43 -9.35
CA ASP A 205 22.79 -27.68 -8.01
C ASP A 205 21.36 -28.24 -8.09
N SER A 206 21.11 -29.34 -7.38
CA SER A 206 19.76 -29.89 -7.13
C SER A 206 19.36 -29.79 -5.65
N VAL A 207 20.19 -29.13 -4.83
CA VAL A 207 20.02 -29.02 -3.38
C VAL A 207 20.33 -27.58 -2.94
N LEU A 208 19.28 -26.86 -2.56
CA LEU A 208 19.36 -25.48 -2.09
C LEU A 208 19.56 -25.45 -0.57
N SER A 209 20.38 -24.52 -0.09
CA SER A 209 20.58 -24.24 1.34
C SER A 209 20.00 -22.87 1.66
N LEU A 210 19.01 -22.81 2.55
CA LEU A 210 18.29 -21.59 2.93
C LEU A 210 18.83 -21.02 4.25
N THR A 211 18.64 -19.72 4.48
CA THR A 211 19.04 -19.06 5.74
C THR A 211 18.22 -19.54 6.95
N GLN A 212 17.00 -20.03 6.72
CA GLN A 212 16.07 -20.55 7.72
C GLN A 212 15.28 -21.74 7.15
N ALA A 213 14.73 -22.59 8.03
CA ALA A 213 13.87 -23.70 7.61
C ALA A 213 12.52 -23.17 7.10
N PRO A 214 12.07 -23.52 5.87
CA PRO A 214 10.81 -23.02 5.34
C PRO A 214 9.62 -23.76 5.96
N SER A 215 8.62 -23.02 6.44
CA SER A 215 7.42 -23.59 7.03
C SER A 215 6.41 -24.02 5.96
N GLY A 216 5.75 -25.16 6.18
CA GLY A 216 4.64 -25.65 5.37
C GLY A 216 4.98 -26.16 3.95
N TRP A 217 6.25 -26.13 3.54
CA TRP A 217 6.69 -26.63 2.23
C TRP A 217 6.58 -28.16 2.13
N ARG A 218 6.16 -28.65 0.96
CA ARG A 218 5.84 -30.07 0.71
C ARG A 218 6.42 -30.58 -0.59
N VAL A 219 6.59 -31.89 -0.70
CA VAL A 219 6.94 -32.56 -1.96
C VAL A 219 5.86 -32.26 -3.00
N GLY A 220 6.28 -31.86 -4.20
CA GLY A 220 5.39 -31.40 -5.27
C GLY A 220 5.10 -29.90 -5.29
N ASP A 221 5.50 -29.12 -4.28
CA ASP A 221 5.33 -27.66 -4.29
C ASP A 221 6.12 -27.02 -5.44
N ARG A 222 5.45 -26.16 -6.21
CA ARG A 222 6.02 -25.35 -7.29
C ARG A 222 6.79 -24.17 -6.70
N VAL A 223 8.09 -24.11 -6.94
CA VAL A 223 8.99 -23.05 -6.49
C VAL A 223 9.63 -22.32 -7.67
N VAL A 224 9.94 -21.05 -7.49
CA VAL A 224 10.75 -20.24 -8.42
C VAL A 224 12.01 -19.79 -7.70
N ILE A 225 13.18 -20.12 -8.25
CA ILE A 225 14.46 -19.55 -7.84
C ILE A 225 14.66 -18.26 -8.63
N THR A 226 15.00 -17.16 -7.96
CA THR A 226 15.14 -15.84 -8.60
C THR A 226 16.41 -15.75 -9.44
N GLY A 227 16.28 -15.43 -10.74
CA GLY A 227 17.41 -15.00 -11.55
C GLY A 227 18.06 -13.73 -11.00
N THR A 228 19.38 -13.61 -11.13
CA THR A 228 20.16 -12.57 -10.45
C THR A 228 20.75 -11.53 -11.40
N HIS A 229 21.05 -11.87 -12.66
CA HIS A 229 21.55 -10.89 -13.63
C HIS A 229 20.40 -10.14 -14.34
N TRP A 230 20.60 -8.85 -14.59
CA TRP A 230 19.71 -8.10 -15.46
C TRP A 230 20.07 -8.34 -16.93
N ILE A 231 19.12 -8.89 -17.69
CA ILE A 231 19.20 -8.95 -19.14
C ILE A 231 18.25 -7.89 -19.70
N ARG A 232 18.73 -7.10 -20.66
CA ARG A 232 17.93 -6.04 -21.29
C ARG A 232 16.78 -6.64 -22.10
N GLN A 233 15.55 -6.18 -21.85
CA GLN A 233 14.40 -6.61 -22.66
C GLN A 233 14.55 -6.14 -24.12
N THR A 234 14.38 -7.07 -25.08
CA THR A 234 14.45 -6.78 -26.53
C THR A 234 13.14 -7.10 -27.24
N GLN A 235 12.80 -6.31 -28.25
CA GLN A 235 11.62 -6.51 -29.10
C GLN A 235 11.97 -6.67 -30.59
N ARG A 236 11.10 -7.37 -31.33
CA ARG A 236 11.08 -7.44 -32.79
C ARG A 236 9.62 -7.42 -33.24
N ASN A 237 9.27 -6.59 -34.22
CA ASN A 237 7.91 -6.46 -34.75
C ASN A 237 6.82 -6.19 -33.67
N GLY A 238 7.18 -5.46 -32.60
CA GLY A 238 6.30 -5.16 -31.45
C GLY A 238 6.18 -6.28 -30.41
N ALA A 239 6.58 -7.51 -30.74
CA ALA A 239 6.64 -8.62 -29.79
C ALA A 239 7.95 -8.61 -28.99
N ILE A 240 7.93 -9.17 -27.78
CA ILE A 240 9.12 -9.39 -26.94
C ILE A 240 9.74 -10.74 -27.34
N VAL A 241 11.03 -10.75 -27.66
CA VAL A 241 11.67 -11.87 -28.40
C VAL A 241 12.74 -12.62 -27.60
N ALA A 242 13.06 -12.17 -26.39
CA ALA A 242 13.77 -12.94 -25.39
C ALA A 242 12.96 -12.93 -24.09
N SER A 243 12.90 -14.06 -23.37
CA SER A 243 12.52 -14.04 -21.95
C SER A 243 13.79 -13.63 -21.18
N PRO A 244 13.87 -12.41 -20.64
CA PRO A 244 15.16 -11.79 -20.30
C PRO A 244 15.55 -12.05 -18.83
N THR A 245 15.18 -13.21 -18.30
CA THR A 245 15.19 -13.46 -16.86
C THR A 245 15.60 -14.90 -16.58
N GLU A 246 16.58 -15.07 -15.70
CA GLU A 246 17.12 -16.37 -15.28
C GLU A 246 16.30 -16.98 -14.13
N ASP A 247 15.01 -16.64 -14.01
CA ASP A 247 14.13 -17.22 -13.00
C ASP A 247 13.77 -18.67 -13.35
N GLU A 248 13.96 -19.56 -12.38
CA GLU A 248 13.93 -20.99 -12.60
C GLU A 248 12.78 -21.65 -11.86
N ILE A 249 11.76 -22.09 -12.60
CA ILE A 249 10.68 -22.92 -12.08
C ILE A 249 11.25 -24.31 -11.76
N ARG A 250 11.03 -24.79 -10.54
CA ARG A 250 11.35 -26.15 -10.07
C ARG A 250 10.25 -26.67 -9.15
N TYR A 251 10.32 -27.94 -8.79
CA TYR A 251 9.42 -28.58 -7.84
C TYR A 251 10.21 -29.16 -6.67
N VAL A 252 9.68 -29.03 -5.46
CA VAL A 252 10.27 -29.59 -4.25
C VAL A 252 10.19 -31.13 -4.30
N ARG A 253 11.34 -31.79 -4.16
CA ARG A 253 11.46 -33.25 -4.03
C ARG A 253 11.60 -33.70 -2.58
N ALA A 254 12.25 -32.89 -1.73
CA ALA A 254 12.35 -33.11 -0.28
C ALA A 254 12.67 -31.79 0.45
N VAL A 255 12.35 -31.73 1.75
CA VAL A 255 12.75 -30.65 2.66
C VAL A 255 13.33 -31.29 3.92
N SER A 256 14.47 -30.79 4.41
CA SER A 256 15.09 -31.25 5.65
C SER A 256 15.80 -30.09 6.33
N GLY A 257 15.23 -29.58 7.44
CA GLY A 257 15.70 -28.33 8.06
C GLY A 257 15.64 -27.16 7.07
N SER A 258 16.76 -26.46 6.87
CA SER A 258 16.90 -25.41 5.86
C SER A 258 17.36 -25.90 4.48
N THR A 259 17.47 -27.21 4.26
CA THR A 259 17.84 -27.81 2.97
C THR A 259 16.60 -28.19 2.17
N VAL A 260 16.57 -27.81 0.89
CA VAL A 260 15.50 -28.16 -0.05
C VAL A 260 16.09 -28.87 -1.26
N THR A 261 15.66 -30.11 -1.51
CA THR A 261 16.03 -30.88 -2.70
C THR A 261 15.02 -30.62 -3.81
N LEU A 262 15.51 -30.37 -5.03
CA LEU A 262 14.71 -30.08 -6.22
C LEU A 262 14.43 -31.35 -7.04
N ASN A 263 13.44 -31.29 -7.93
CA ASN A 263 13.13 -32.35 -8.89
C ASN A 263 14.15 -32.45 -10.04
N ALA A 264 14.84 -31.35 -10.35
CA ALA A 264 15.82 -31.23 -11.42
C ALA A 264 16.91 -30.20 -11.02
N PRO A 265 18.16 -30.34 -11.49
CA PRO A 265 19.23 -29.36 -11.22
C PRO A 265 18.95 -27.99 -11.83
N LEU A 266 19.62 -26.95 -11.34
CA LEU A 266 19.58 -25.59 -11.92
C LEU A 266 20.33 -25.49 -13.27
N SER A 267 19.84 -24.61 -14.13
CA SER A 267 20.36 -24.28 -15.48
C SER A 267 21.32 -23.10 -15.47
N TYR A 268 21.16 -22.19 -14.50
CA TYR A 268 21.91 -20.94 -14.34
C TYR A 268 22.66 -20.91 -13.00
N ASP A 269 23.67 -20.05 -12.90
CA ASP A 269 24.25 -19.63 -11.63
C ASP A 269 23.46 -18.42 -11.11
N HIS A 270 23.31 -18.32 -9.80
CA HIS A 270 22.55 -17.23 -9.15
C HIS A 270 23.44 -16.42 -8.18
N PRO A 271 24.52 -15.76 -8.67
CA PRO A 271 25.52 -15.10 -7.84
C PRO A 271 25.04 -13.81 -7.17
N SER A 272 25.61 -13.52 -6.00
CA SER A 272 25.34 -12.33 -5.20
C SER A 272 26.51 -11.34 -5.27
N PRO A 273 26.33 -10.09 -5.76
CA PRO A 273 27.42 -9.13 -5.90
C PRO A 273 27.90 -8.52 -4.57
N HIS A 274 27.22 -8.80 -3.45
CA HIS A 274 27.59 -8.29 -2.13
C HIS A 274 26.98 -9.16 -1.01
N ALA A 275 27.70 -9.40 0.09
CA ALA A 275 27.29 -10.31 1.17
C ALA A 275 26.00 -9.92 1.93
N ALA A 276 25.46 -8.71 1.72
CA ALA A 276 24.20 -8.25 2.31
C ALA A 276 22.96 -8.49 1.43
N VAL A 277 23.14 -9.09 0.26
CA VAL A 277 22.10 -9.50 -0.71
C VAL A 277 22.27 -10.98 -1.07
N ALA A 278 21.20 -11.63 -1.51
CA ALA A 278 21.23 -12.98 -2.04
C ALA A 278 19.97 -13.30 -2.82
N ALA A 279 20.03 -14.34 -3.66
CA ALA A 279 18.86 -14.90 -4.33
C ALA A 279 17.78 -15.39 -3.35
N TYR A 280 16.55 -15.49 -3.84
CA TYR A 280 15.40 -16.00 -3.12
C TYR A 280 14.80 -17.23 -3.81
N VAL A 281 14.07 -18.02 -3.03
CA VAL A 281 13.25 -19.14 -3.50
C VAL A 281 11.83 -18.88 -3.03
N VAL A 282 10.87 -18.84 -3.97
CA VAL A 282 9.49 -18.44 -3.71
C VAL A 282 8.53 -19.58 -4.05
N ASN A 283 7.66 -19.95 -3.11
CA ASN A 283 6.73 -21.08 -3.23
C ASN A 283 5.34 -20.59 -3.69
N TYR A 284 4.88 -21.08 -4.84
CA TYR A 284 3.64 -20.69 -5.51
C TYR A 284 2.49 -21.70 -5.37
N SER A 285 2.67 -22.79 -4.61
CA SER A 285 1.61 -23.80 -4.42
C SER A 285 0.82 -23.57 -3.15
N ARG A 286 -0.51 -23.44 -3.26
CA ARG A 286 -1.45 -23.29 -2.14
C ARG A 286 -2.59 -24.31 -2.22
N ASN A 287 -3.32 -24.49 -1.11
CA ASN A 287 -4.37 -25.50 -1.01
C ASN A 287 -5.79 -24.96 -1.19
N ILE A 288 -5.99 -23.64 -1.24
CA ILE A 288 -7.16 -23.03 -1.88
C ILE A 288 -6.70 -22.46 -3.22
N ARG A 289 -7.40 -22.77 -4.32
CA ARG A 289 -7.00 -22.39 -5.67
C ARG A 289 -8.16 -21.88 -6.51
N LEU A 290 -7.99 -20.69 -7.10
CA LEU A 290 -8.90 -20.08 -8.06
C LEU A 290 -8.20 -20.10 -9.43
N ALA A 291 -8.79 -20.74 -10.44
CA ALA A 291 -8.09 -21.00 -11.71
C ALA A 291 -8.98 -20.86 -12.95
N THR A 292 -8.47 -20.23 -14.02
CA THR A 292 -9.12 -20.33 -15.34
C THR A 292 -8.87 -21.73 -15.91
N GLU A 293 -9.91 -22.43 -16.37
CA GLU A 293 -9.75 -23.69 -17.09
C GLU A 293 -8.87 -23.49 -18.35
N ASN A 294 -7.79 -24.25 -18.47
CA ASN A 294 -6.82 -24.15 -19.57
C ASN A 294 -6.25 -22.73 -19.81
N GLY A 295 -6.27 -21.85 -18.80
CA GLY A 295 -6.05 -20.40 -18.96
C GLY A 295 -4.78 -20.01 -19.75
N ALA A 296 -3.67 -20.73 -19.56
CA ALA A 296 -2.41 -20.53 -20.29
C ALA A 296 -2.56 -20.60 -21.83
N ALA A 297 -3.51 -21.39 -22.33
CA ALA A 297 -3.81 -21.54 -23.76
C ALA A 297 -5.01 -20.70 -24.23
N LEU A 298 -5.72 -20.02 -23.33
CA LEU A 298 -6.85 -19.15 -23.67
C LEU A 298 -6.41 -17.72 -23.95
N PRO A 299 -7.01 -17.03 -24.96
CA PRO A 299 -6.83 -15.60 -25.13
C PRO A 299 -7.36 -14.85 -23.91
N ALA A 300 -6.72 -13.73 -23.55
CA ALA A 300 -7.05 -12.93 -22.36
C ALA A 300 -8.57 -12.65 -22.24
N SER A 301 -9.23 -12.32 -23.35
CA SER A 301 -10.68 -12.06 -23.45
C SER A 301 -11.61 -13.18 -22.97
N ARG A 302 -11.12 -14.42 -22.82
CA ARG A 302 -11.91 -15.57 -22.32
C ARG A 302 -11.55 -15.98 -20.89
N ARG A 303 -10.49 -15.41 -20.30
CA ARG A 303 -10.02 -15.72 -18.94
C ARG A 303 -10.97 -15.20 -17.85
N ALA A 304 -10.93 -15.87 -16.70
CA ALA A 304 -11.62 -15.45 -15.49
C ALA A 304 -10.83 -14.39 -14.72
N HIS A 305 -11.52 -13.61 -13.90
CA HIS A 305 -10.93 -12.57 -13.04
C HIS A 305 -11.50 -12.67 -11.61
N SER A 306 -11.00 -11.88 -10.66
CA SER A 306 -11.73 -11.64 -9.41
C SER A 306 -11.88 -10.17 -9.06
N MET A 307 -13.05 -9.82 -8.50
CA MET A 307 -13.38 -8.47 -8.04
C MET A 307 -14.12 -8.52 -6.70
N TYR A 308 -13.71 -7.67 -5.76
CA TYR A 308 -14.32 -7.57 -4.43
C TYR A 308 -14.71 -6.10 -4.20
N MET A 309 -16.00 -5.84 -3.97
CA MET A 309 -16.59 -4.48 -3.89
C MET A 309 -16.94 -4.03 -2.46
N THR A 310 -16.41 -4.72 -1.46
CA THR A 310 -16.71 -4.56 -0.02
C THR A 310 -15.42 -4.65 0.80
N PRO A 311 -15.38 -4.07 2.01
CA PRO A 311 -14.19 -4.15 2.85
C PRO A 311 -14.01 -5.54 3.51
N GLU A 312 -15.11 -6.28 3.75
CA GLU A 312 -15.12 -7.59 4.42
C GLU A 312 -14.49 -8.75 3.61
N VAL A 313 -13.19 -8.65 3.33
CA VAL A 313 -12.42 -9.55 2.45
C VAL A 313 -11.17 -10.06 3.16
N THR A 314 -11.07 -11.37 3.34
CA THR A 314 -9.86 -12.04 3.84
C THR A 314 -9.46 -13.15 2.87
N LEU A 315 -8.27 -13.02 2.29
CA LEU A 315 -7.71 -13.96 1.31
C LEU A 315 -6.34 -14.43 1.82
N GLN A 316 -6.34 -15.51 2.60
CA GLN A 316 -5.13 -16.10 3.19
C GLN A 316 -4.73 -17.37 2.44
N ALA A 317 -3.50 -17.41 1.93
CA ALA A 317 -2.90 -18.60 1.31
C ALA A 317 -3.73 -19.18 0.14
N LEU A 318 -4.07 -18.34 -0.85
CA LEU A 318 -4.74 -18.71 -2.10
C LEU A 318 -3.78 -18.74 -3.30
N GLU A 319 -3.97 -19.67 -4.23
CA GLU A 319 -3.33 -19.64 -5.56
C GLU A 319 -4.31 -19.13 -6.62
N PHE A 320 -3.98 -18.01 -7.27
CA PHE A 320 -4.71 -17.47 -8.43
C PHE A 320 -3.97 -17.86 -9.72
N TYR A 321 -4.53 -18.78 -10.49
CA TYR A 321 -3.81 -19.46 -11.59
C TYR A 321 -4.38 -19.12 -12.98
N GLU A 322 -3.56 -18.48 -13.81
CA GLU A 322 -3.87 -18.04 -15.19
C GLU A 322 -5.16 -17.22 -15.27
N MET A 323 -5.35 -16.33 -14.30
CA MET A 323 -6.48 -15.40 -14.20
C MET A 323 -6.11 -14.02 -14.74
N GLY A 324 -7.09 -13.10 -14.75
CA GLY A 324 -6.98 -11.80 -15.38
C GLY A 324 -7.36 -11.85 -16.87
N ARG A 325 -8.14 -10.87 -17.29
CA ARG A 325 -8.66 -10.66 -18.66
C ARG A 325 -8.29 -9.28 -19.24
N THR A 326 -8.08 -8.26 -18.41
CA THR A 326 -7.55 -6.97 -18.89
C THR A 326 -6.12 -7.18 -19.38
N ASP A 327 -5.91 -7.03 -20.68
CA ASP A 327 -4.62 -7.13 -21.33
C ASP A 327 -3.89 -5.77 -21.27
N LYS A 328 -2.68 -5.73 -20.72
CA LYS A 328 -1.88 -4.49 -20.60
C LYS A 328 -0.92 -4.27 -21.77
N SER A 329 -0.73 -5.27 -22.65
CA SER A 329 0.05 -5.13 -23.88
C SER A 329 -0.68 -4.25 -24.90
N ILE A 330 -2.02 -4.29 -24.91
CA ILE A 330 -2.89 -3.37 -25.65
C ILE A 330 -3.51 -2.31 -24.71
N ARG A 331 -4.13 -1.28 -25.28
CA ARG A 331 -4.79 -0.19 -24.54
C ARG A 331 -6.01 -0.75 -23.79
N ALA A 332 -6.15 -0.47 -22.51
CA ALA A 332 -7.37 -0.77 -21.76
C ALA A 332 -8.28 0.47 -21.69
N VAL A 333 -9.60 0.24 -21.67
CA VAL A 333 -10.63 1.29 -21.64
C VAL A 333 -11.67 1.04 -20.55
N ASP A 334 -12.32 2.09 -20.09
CA ASP A 334 -13.40 2.01 -19.10
C ASP A 334 -14.68 1.51 -19.78
N ALA A 335 -15.43 0.59 -19.14
CA ALA A 335 -16.59 -0.06 -19.77
C ALA A 335 -17.63 0.93 -20.33
N HIS A 336 -17.91 2.01 -19.59
CA HIS A 336 -18.86 3.05 -19.99
C HIS A 336 -18.41 3.91 -21.19
N LYS A 337 -17.15 3.78 -21.65
CA LYS A 337 -16.63 4.47 -22.84
C LYS A 337 -16.76 3.62 -24.12
N LEU A 338 -17.37 2.43 -24.03
CA LEU A 338 -17.65 1.54 -25.16
C LEU A 338 -19.14 1.60 -25.53
N SER A 339 -19.45 1.87 -26.80
CA SER A 339 -20.82 1.82 -27.32
C SER A 339 -20.84 1.46 -28.82
N PRO A 340 -21.20 0.22 -29.21
CA PRO A 340 -21.37 -0.96 -28.35
C PRO A 340 -20.01 -1.59 -27.96
N PRO A 341 -19.92 -2.30 -26.83
CA PRO A 341 -18.81 -3.21 -26.53
C PRO A 341 -18.83 -4.45 -27.43
N THR A 342 -17.67 -5.11 -27.54
CA THR A 342 -17.52 -6.42 -28.21
C THR A 342 -17.02 -7.48 -27.23
N PRO A 343 -17.21 -8.79 -27.50
CA PRO A 343 -16.73 -9.87 -26.61
C PRO A 343 -15.20 -9.92 -26.42
N THR A 344 -14.44 -9.14 -27.20
CA THR A 344 -12.98 -9.00 -27.12
C THR A 344 -12.53 -7.60 -26.71
N SER A 345 -13.45 -6.72 -26.29
CA SER A 345 -13.10 -5.37 -25.84
C SER A 345 -12.29 -5.40 -24.55
N ASN A 346 -11.15 -4.71 -24.54
CA ASN A 346 -10.21 -4.73 -23.42
C ASN A 346 -10.63 -3.75 -22.30
N VAL A 347 -11.57 -4.20 -21.47
CA VAL A 347 -12.09 -3.42 -20.34
C VAL A 347 -11.13 -3.45 -19.15
N LYS A 348 -10.88 -2.29 -18.52
CA LYS A 348 -10.09 -2.17 -17.28
C LYS A 348 -10.74 -2.92 -16.12
N GLY A 349 -9.94 -3.31 -15.12
CA GLY A 349 -10.47 -3.85 -13.87
C GLY A 349 -10.95 -5.30 -13.95
N ARG A 350 -10.28 -6.13 -14.76
CA ARG A 350 -10.50 -7.57 -14.86
C ARG A 350 -9.16 -8.28 -14.59
N TYR A 351 -8.68 -8.22 -13.35
CA TYR A 351 -7.36 -8.75 -12.93
C TYR A 351 -7.51 -10.05 -12.10
N PRO A 352 -6.43 -10.81 -11.81
CA PRO A 352 -6.48 -11.97 -10.92
C PRO A 352 -7.07 -11.60 -9.56
N VAL A 353 -6.70 -10.43 -9.02
CA VAL A 353 -7.22 -9.86 -7.79
C VAL A 353 -7.50 -8.37 -7.98
N HIS A 354 -8.76 -7.92 -7.83
CA HIS A 354 -9.15 -6.51 -7.83
C HIS A 354 -9.96 -6.14 -6.58
N LEU A 355 -9.36 -5.42 -5.64
CA LEU A 355 -10.08 -4.74 -4.54
C LEU A 355 -10.69 -3.45 -5.10
N HIS A 356 -12.00 -3.45 -5.37
CA HIS A 356 -12.68 -2.41 -6.13
C HIS A 356 -13.46 -1.48 -5.20
N LYS A 357 -12.85 -0.34 -4.88
CA LYS A 357 -13.47 0.80 -4.17
C LYS A 357 -14.14 0.39 -2.85
N THR A 358 -13.50 -0.52 -2.13
CA THR A 358 -14.02 -1.12 -0.88
C THR A 358 -14.14 -0.12 0.26
N GLY A 359 -13.63 1.10 0.08
CA GLY A 359 -13.78 2.21 1.01
C GLY A 359 -12.69 2.27 2.08
N PHE A 360 -12.93 3.18 3.03
CA PHE A 360 -11.98 3.56 4.08
C PHE A 360 -12.68 3.50 5.44
N PRO A 361 -13.03 2.29 5.93
CA PRO A 361 -13.57 2.14 7.29
C PRO A 361 -12.57 2.66 8.33
N ALA A 362 -13.09 3.19 9.44
CA ALA A 362 -12.28 3.74 10.53
C ALA A 362 -11.77 2.65 11.49
N ASP A 363 -12.30 1.45 11.35
CA ASP A 363 -12.21 0.28 12.20
C ASP A 363 -11.88 -0.97 11.38
N ASP A 364 -11.38 -1.99 12.09
CA ASP A 364 -11.55 -3.45 11.96
C ASP A 364 -11.89 -4.12 10.59
N ALA A 365 -12.68 -3.54 9.70
CA ALA A 365 -13.20 -4.20 8.50
C ALA A 365 -12.25 -4.21 7.26
N ALA A 366 -11.03 -3.68 7.32
CA ALA A 366 -10.19 -3.48 6.13
C ALA A 366 -9.73 -4.80 5.42
N PRO A 367 -9.79 -4.90 4.07
CA PRO A 367 -9.32 -6.07 3.33
C PRO A 367 -7.90 -6.53 3.66
N VAL A 368 -7.74 -7.84 3.88
CA VAL A 368 -6.45 -8.50 4.11
C VAL A 368 -6.21 -9.56 3.06
N ILE A 369 -5.07 -9.47 2.38
CA ILE A 369 -4.59 -10.49 1.44
C ILE A 369 -3.21 -10.93 1.92
N ARG A 370 -3.09 -12.17 2.39
CA ARG A 370 -1.81 -12.69 2.91
C ARG A 370 -1.41 -14.04 2.32
N ASP A 371 -0.10 -14.26 2.21
CA ASP A 371 0.55 -15.50 1.76
C ASP A 371 0.05 -16.05 0.41
N SER A 372 -0.63 -15.21 -0.40
CA SER A 372 -1.34 -15.62 -1.60
C SER A 372 -0.52 -15.38 -2.87
N THR A 373 -0.74 -16.20 -3.90
CA THR A 373 0.19 -16.38 -5.01
C THR A 373 -0.51 -16.29 -6.36
N ILE A 374 -0.12 -15.31 -7.18
CA ILE A 374 -0.68 -15.03 -8.49
C ILE A 374 0.28 -15.56 -9.55
N TRP A 375 -0.20 -16.45 -10.41
CA TRP A 375 0.59 -17.13 -11.43
C TRP A 375 0.02 -16.88 -12.83
N GLY A 376 0.74 -16.08 -13.63
CA GLY A 376 0.37 -15.74 -15.00
C GLY A 376 -0.81 -14.78 -15.09
N SER A 377 -0.57 -13.56 -15.61
CA SER A 377 -1.65 -12.60 -15.90
C SER A 377 -1.34 -11.75 -17.13
N PRO A 378 -2.32 -11.55 -18.05
CA PRO A 378 -2.19 -10.63 -19.18
C PRO A 378 -2.21 -9.15 -18.75
N GLY A 379 -2.44 -8.87 -17.47
CA GLY A 379 -2.40 -7.53 -16.89
C GLY A 379 -1.85 -7.53 -15.47
N TRP A 380 -2.20 -6.50 -14.69
CA TRP A 380 -1.75 -6.35 -13.32
C TRP A 380 -2.08 -7.59 -12.47
N GLY A 381 -1.19 -7.98 -11.55
CA GLY A 381 -1.37 -9.16 -10.69
C GLY A 381 -2.35 -8.93 -9.54
N VAL A 382 -2.05 -7.95 -8.69
CA VAL A 382 -2.89 -7.52 -7.57
C VAL A 382 -3.18 -6.04 -7.68
N THR A 383 -4.48 -5.69 -7.69
CA THR A 383 -4.95 -4.32 -7.88
C THR A 383 -5.68 -3.81 -6.65
N HIS A 384 -5.11 -2.75 -6.07
CA HIS A 384 -5.61 -2.00 -4.93
C HIS A 384 -6.23 -0.69 -5.46
N HIS A 385 -7.55 -0.50 -5.38
CA HIS A 385 -8.24 0.64 -6.01
C HIS A 385 -9.22 1.28 -5.03
N GLN A 386 -8.97 2.53 -4.62
CA GLN A 386 -9.84 3.33 -3.73
C GLN A 386 -10.23 2.59 -2.43
N ALA A 387 -9.23 2.06 -1.72
CA ALA A 387 -9.42 1.28 -0.49
C ALA A 387 -8.34 1.56 0.58
N ASN A 388 -8.66 1.21 1.83
CA ASN A 388 -7.67 0.87 2.86
C ASN A 388 -7.46 -0.65 2.83
N ALA A 389 -6.26 -1.16 2.56
CA ALA A 389 -6.00 -2.60 2.50
C ALA A 389 -4.59 -3.01 2.93
N PHE A 390 -4.46 -4.27 3.36
CA PHE A 390 -3.23 -4.87 3.85
C PHE A 390 -2.81 -6.06 2.98
N LEU A 391 -1.63 -5.95 2.36
CA LEU A 391 -1.04 -7.00 1.51
C LEU A 391 0.24 -7.54 2.18
N PHE A 392 0.22 -8.80 2.62
CA PHE A 392 1.33 -9.43 3.34
C PHE A 392 1.88 -10.69 2.68
N ASP A 393 3.18 -10.78 2.44
CA ASP A 393 3.88 -12.00 2.02
C ASP A 393 3.28 -12.69 0.78
N ASN A 394 2.64 -11.92 -0.10
CA ASN A 394 2.08 -12.43 -1.36
C ASN A 394 3.16 -12.52 -2.44
N ALA A 395 2.92 -13.33 -3.48
CA ALA A 395 3.83 -13.40 -4.63
C ALA A 395 3.12 -13.30 -5.98
N THR A 396 3.69 -12.54 -6.94
CA THR A 396 3.30 -12.59 -8.36
C THR A 396 4.39 -13.24 -9.20
N TRP A 397 4.01 -13.93 -10.27
CA TRP A 397 4.92 -14.43 -11.29
C TRP A 397 4.32 -14.23 -12.69
N ASN A 398 5.11 -13.74 -13.64
CA ASN A 398 4.75 -13.57 -15.05
C ASN A 398 3.49 -12.71 -15.26
N THR A 399 3.52 -11.48 -14.73
CA THR A 399 2.45 -10.47 -14.81
C THR A 399 2.77 -9.41 -15.87
N PHE A 400 1.91 -9.19 -16.86
CA PHE A 400 2.12 -8.11 -17.82
C PHE A 400 1.72 -6.75 -17.23
N GLY A 401 2.57 -5.74 -17.37
CA GLY A 401 2.35 -4.41 -16.84
C GLY A 401 2.95 -4.23 -15.43
N VAL A 402 2.31 -4.79 -14.39
CA VAL A 402 2.74 -4.63 -12.98
C VAL A 402 2.41 -5.87 -12.14
N GLY A 403 3.27 -6.20 -11.16
CA GLY A 403 2.94 -7.16 -10.10
C GLY A 403 1.84 -6.64 -9.16
N PHE A 404 2.15 -5.59 -8.39
CA PHE A 404 1.24 -4.95 -7.42
C PHE A 404 0.95 -3.49 -7.79
N MET A 405 -0.33 -3.12 -7.92
CA MET A 405 -0.78 -1.80 -8.39
C MET A 405 -1.67 -1.10 -7.35
N SER A 406 -1.43 0.20 -7.10
CA SER A 406 -2.41 1.13 -6.51
C SER A 406 -2.96 2.07 -7.61
N GLU A 407 -4.28 2.03 -7.86
CA GLU A 407 -4.86 2.53 -9.11
C GLU A 407 -5.26 4.03 -9.11
N SER A 408 -5.81 4.58 -8.02
CA SER A 408 -6.32 5.97 -7.97
C SER A 408 -5.44 6.97 -7.22
N GLY A 409 -4.58 6.49 -6.33
CA GLY A 409 -3.65 7.33 -5.55
C GLY A 409 -4.17 7.82 -4.20
N ASN A 410 -5.38 7.43 -3.81
CA ASN A 410 -5.94 7.66 -2.47
C ASN A 410 -5.92 6.40 -1.59
N GLU A 411 -5.34 5.29 -2.07
CA GLU A 411 -5.25 4.03 -1.32
C GLU A 411 -4.41 4.16 -0.04
N THR A 412 -4.77 3.43 1.01
CA THR A 412 -4.07 3.45 2.32
C THR A 412 -3.84 2.03 2.87
N GLY A 413 -3.09 1.91 3.96
CA GLY A 413 -2.78 0.62 4.60
C GLY A 413 -1.30 0.26 4.50
N ALA A 414 -0.97 -1.02 4.28
CA ALA A 414 0.42 -1.47 4.17
C ALA A 414 0.61 -2.62 3.17
N TRP A 415 1.72 -2.57 2.45
CA TRP A 415 2.27 -3.66 1.65
C TRP A 415 3.57 -4.10 2.32
N ALA A 416 3.63 -5.31 2.89
CA ALA A 416 4.85 -5.84 3.46
C ALA A 416 5.15 -7.29 3.07
N GLY A 417 6.43 -7.66 2.96
CA GLY A 417 6.86 -9.03 2.64
C GLY A 417 6.57 -9.50 1.20
N ASN A 418 5.81 -8.74 0.40
CA ASN A 418 5.36 -9.17 -0.93
C ASN A 418 6.52 -9.33 -1.93
N THR A 419 6.34 -10.18 -2.94
CA THR A 419 7.38 -10.50 -3.93
C THR A 419 6.83 -10.46 -5.35
N ALA A 420 7.38 -9.61 -6.21
CA ALA A 420 7.05 -9.59 -7.63
C ALA A 420 8.21 -10.20 -8.43
N ILE A 421 7.94 -11.24 -9.22
CA ILE A 421 8.92 -11.86 -10.12
C ILE A 421 8.45 -11.75 -11.57
N LYS A 422 9.34 -11.33 -12.47
CA LYS A 422 9.14 -11.37 -13.93
C LYS A 422 7.90 -10.58 -14.38
N SER A 423 7.83 -9.29 -14.04
CA SER A 423 6.86 -8.41 -14.71
C SER A 423 7.37 -8.03 -16.09
N ILE A 424 6.50 -8.13 -17.09
CA ILE A 424 6.83 -7.94 -18.51
C ILE A 424 6.05 -6.73 -19.03
N GLY A 425 6.63 -5.91 -19.90
CA GLY A 425 5.95 -4.69 -20.36
C GLY A 425 6.39 -4.14 -21.71
N LEU A 426 5.74 -3.05 -22.11
CA LEU A 426 6.06 -2.30 -23.32
C LEU A 426 7.26 -1.37 -23.08
N PRO A 427 8.10 -1.10 -24.09
CA PRO A 427 9.17 -0.09 -24.02
C PRO A 427 8.57 1.32 -24.08
N ARG A 428 7.92 1.73 -23.00
CA ARG A 428 7.27 3.03 -22.82
C ARG A 428 7.93 3.80 -21.68
N LEU A 429 7.67 5.10 -21.62
CA LEU A 429 8.00 5.89 -20.44
C LEU A 429 6.89 5.72 -19.38
N VAL A 430 7.29 5.67 -18.11
CA VAL A 430 6.41 5.69 -16.92
C VAL A 430 5.32 6.80 -16.98
N LYS A 431 5.65 7.89 -17.68
CA LYS A 431 4.85 9.10 -17.86
C LYS A 431 4.44 9.33 -19.32
N ASP A 432 4.25 8.26 -20.10
CA ASP A 432 3.80 8.36 -21.49
C ASP A 432 2.51 9.17 -21.61
N GLY A 433 2.48 10.12 -22.55
CA GLY A 433 1.37 11.06 -22.68
C GLY A 433 0.05 10.38 -23.02
N SER A 434 0.07 9.33 -23.84
CA SER A 434 -1.15 8.60 -24.23
C SER A 434 -1.73 7.80 -23.06
N ASP A 435 -0.88 7.15 -22.27
CA ASP A 435 -1.32 6.34 -21.13
C ASP A 435 -1.76 7.17 -19.92
N VAL A 436 -1.15 8.36 -19.72
CA VAL A 436 -1.55 9.33 -18.69
C VAL A 436 -2.87 10.02 -19.03
N ILE A 437 -3.12 10.37 -20.30
CA ILE A 437 -4.38 11.00 -20.74
C ILE A 437 -5.53 10.01 -20.73
N ALA A 438 -5.30 8.75 -21.09
CA ALA A 438 -6.33 7.71 -21.16
C ALA A 438 -6.39 6.80 -19.90
N PHE A 439 -5.78 7.25 -18.80
CA PHE A 439 -5.73 6.63 -17.47
C PHE A 439 -5.66 5.09 -17.47
N ASP A 440 -4.66 4.53 -18.15
CA ASP A 440 -4.32 3.10 -18.01
C ASP A 440 -2.80 2.98 -18.03
N LEU A 441 -2.28 2.91 -16.81
CA LEU A 441 -0.87 3.06 -16.44
C LEU A 441 -0.28 1.69 -16.10
N GLY A 442 0.97 1.63 -15.65
CA GLY A 442 1.60 0.35 -15.27
C GLY A 442 1.59 -0.63 -16.45
N ARG A 443 2.19 -0.21 -17.56
CA ARG A 443 2.30 -0.98 -18.81
C ARG A 443 3.76 -1.27 -19.17
N THR A 444 4.68 -0.97 -18.24
CA THR A 444 6.14 -0.90 -18.43
C THR A 444 6.90 -2.15 -17.96
N GLY A 445 6.28 -3.01 -17.13
CA GLY A 445 6.88 -4.27 -16.68
C GLY A 445 7.50 -4.13 -15.29
N ASP A 446 6.67 -3.75 -14.33
CA ASP A 446 7.10 -3.18 -13.06
C ASP A 446 6.78 -4.11 -11.87
N GLY A 447 7.58 -4.06 -10.81
CA GLY A 447 7.31 -4.84 -9.59
C GLY A 447 6.11 -4.28 -8.83
N PHE A 448 6.27 -3.03 -8.39
CA PHE A 448 5.29 -2.32 -7.56
C PHE A 448 5.02 -0.93 -8.14
N TRP A 449 3.77 -0.64 -8.51
CA TRP A 449 3.32 0.67 -8.96
C TRP A 449 2.40 1.30 -7.93
N LEU A 450 2.78 2.48 -7.45
CA LEU A 450 2.04 3.23 -6.46
C LEU A 450 1.65 4.60 -7.03
N GLN A 451 0.38 4.78 -7.36
CA GLN A 451 -0.23 6.11 -7.46
C GLN A 451 -0.29 6.75 -6.06
N SER A 452 -0.52 5.94 -5.02
CA SER A 452 -0.66 6.40 -3.64
C SER A 452 0.69 6.60 -2.98
N ARG A 453 0.77 7.62 -2.12
CA ARG A 453 1.92 7.89 -1.25
C ARG A 453 1.62 7.52 0.21
N MET A 454 0.39 7.05 0.49
CA MET A 454 -0.14 6.75 1.83
C MET A 454 -0.14 5.24 2.16
N ILE A 455 0.23 4.37 1.20
CA ILE A 455 0.52 2.96 1.47
C ILE A 455 1.93 2.87 2.07
N ARG A 456 2.07 2.11 3.16
CA ARG A 456 3.35 1.83 3.85
C ARG A 456 4.04 0.63 3.18
N VAL A 457 5.34 0.70 2.89
CA VAL A 457 6.01 -0.26 2.00
C VAL A 457 7.27 -0.83 2.68
N HIS A 458 7.17 -2.05 3.22
CA HIS A 458 8.20 -2.68 4.05
C HIS A 458 8.65 -4.07 3.55
N ASN A 459 9.95 -4.35 3.39
CA ASN A 459 10.47 -5.70 3.10
C ASN A 459 9.85 -6.37 1.86
N ASN A 460 9.49 -5.59 0.83
CA ASN A 460 9.00 -6.10 -0.45
C ASN A 460 10.15 -6.31 -1.43
N VAL A 461 10.06 -7.33 -2.29
CA VAL A 461 11.13 -7.72 -3.23
C VAL A 461 10.63 -7.70 -4.67
N ALA A 462 11.36 -7.05 -5.59
CA ALA A 462 11.09 -7.07 -7.03
C ALA A 462 12.25 -7.73 -7.79
N VAL A 463 11.96 -8.66 -8.70
CA VAL A 463 12.97 -9.46 -9.43
C VAL A 463 12.65 -9.53 -10.92
N GLY A 464 13.62 -9.20 -11.78
CA GLY A 464 13.50 -9.42 -13.22
C GLY A 464 12.56 -8.42 -13.89
N MET A 465 12.66 -7.14 -13.50
CA MET A 465 11.87 -6.04 -14.06
C MET A 465 12.65 -5.41 -15.21
N THR A 466 12.71 -6.11 -16.33
CA THR A 466 13.78 -5.99 -17.34
C THR A 466 13.59 -4.91 -18.40
N GLY A 467 12.36 -4.43 -18.57
CA GLY A 467 12.00 -3.25 -19.36
C GLY A 467 11.35 -2.14 -18.53
N GLY A 468 11.20 -2.38 -17.22
CA GLY A 468 10.47 -1.54 -16.27
C GLY A 468 11.18 -1.45 -14.93
N MET A 469 10.45 -1.06 -13.89
CA MET A 469 11.03 -0.60 -12.63
C MET A 469 10.68 -1.52 -11.46
N GLY A 470 11.59 -1.66 -10.49
CA GLY A 470 11.32 -2.35 -9.23
C GLY A 470 10.18 -1.71 -8.44
N PHE A 471 10.32 -0.42 -8.13
CA PHE A 471 9.31 0.41 -7.46
C PHE A 471 9.04 1.72 -8.20
N VAL A 472 7.76 2.08 -8.31
CA VAL A 472 7.30 3.29 -9.00
C VAL A 472 6.38 4.10 -8.11
N PHE A 473 6.66 5.40 -7.95
CA PHE A 473 5.71 6.38 -7.40
C PHE A 473 5.37 7.44 -8.47
N ALA A 474 4.32 7.19 -9.25
CA ALA A 474 3.99 7.92 -10.48
C ALA A 474 2.63 8.63 -10.42
N HIS A 475 2.50 9.61 -9.52
CA HIS A 475 1.25 10.34 -9.31
C HIS A 475 0.87 11.25 -10.49
N ARG A 476 0.17 10.68 -11.50
CA ARG A 476 -0.27 11.34 -12.75
C ARG A 476 -1.57 10.71 -13.29
N GLY A 477 -2.37 11.51 -13.99
CA GLY A 477 -3.59 11.05 -14.67
C GLY A 477 -4.68 12.12 -14.76
N THR A 478 -5.61 11.98 -15.70
CA THR A 478 -6.85 12.78 -15.77
C THR A 478 -7.83 12.40 -14.68
N ASP A 479 -8.00 11.09 -14.47
CA ASP A 479 -9.04 10.51 -13.60
C ASP A 479 -8.58 10.45 -12.12
N LEU A 480 -7.47 11.16 -11.79
CA LEU A 480 -7.00 11.35 -10.43
C LEU A 480 -8.01 12.17 -9.60
N PRO A 481 -8.28 11.78 -8.34
CA PRO A 481 -9.00 12.59 -7.34
C PRO A 481 -8.31 13.91 -6.93
N THR A 482 -7.99 14.80 -7.90
CA THR A 482 -7.19 16.03 -7.72
C THR A 482 -7.80 17.06 -6.77
N LYS A 483 -9.13 17.04 -6.60
CA LYS A 483 -9.90 17.92 -5.70
C LYS A 483 -10.51 17.19 -4.49
N THR A 484 -10.46 15.86 -4.41
CA THR A 484 -11.15 15.12 -3.34
C THR A 484 -10.46 15.39 -2.00
N PRO A 485 -11.18 15.85 -0.96
CA PRO A 485 -10.62 16.04 0.36
C PRO A 485 -10.00 14.75 0.92
N ILE A 486 -8.79 14.89 1.47
CA ILE A 486 -8.34 14.01 2.56
C ILE A 486 -9.28 14.32 3.75
N THR A 487 -10.36 13.53 3.89
CA THR A 487 -11.31 13.68 5.01
C THR A 487 -10.65 13.25 6.32
N PRO A 488 -11.21 13.60 7.49
CA PRO A 488 -10.62 13.22 8.79
C PRO A 488 -10.32 11.72 8.96
N ALA A 489 -11.09 10.82 8.32
CA ALA A 489 -10.83 9.38 8.32
C ALA A 489 -9.51 9.02 7.61
N PHE A 490 -9.18 9.66 6.48
CA PHE A 490 -7.89 9.50 5.80
C PHE A 490 -6.73 10.07 6.63
N ALA A 491 -7.00 11.09 7.45
CA ALA A 491 -6.01 11.79 8.26
C ALA A 491 -5.60 11.05 9.55
N ALA A 492 -6.36 10.03 9.99
CA ALA A 492 -6.01 9.18 11.12
C ALA A 492 -4.76 8.33 10.81
N ASN A 493 -4.73 7.66 9.66
CA ASN A 493 -3.69 6.68 9.32
C ASN A 493 -2.44 7.31 8.64
N SER A 494 -2.14 8.59 8.89
CA SER A 494 -0.91 9.23 8.37
C SER A 494 -0.51 10.53 9.08
N LEU A 495 0.30 10.41 10.15
CA LEU A 495 1.16 11.47 10.70
C LEU A 495 0.45 12.82 10.98
N CYS A 496 -0.86 12.75 11.25
CA CYS A 496 -1.80 13.88 11.28
C CYS A 496 -1.50 15.01 10.29
N GLN A 497 -1.22 14.71 9.00
CA GLN A 497 -0.88 15.77 8.04
C GLN A 497 -1.97 16.87 7.91
N ALA A 498 -3.23 16.55 8.19
CA ALA A 498 -4.32 17.53 8.27
C ALA A 498 -4.10 18.63 9.34
N SER A 499 -3.35 18.33 10.40
CA SER A 499 -3.10 19.27 11.51
C SER A 499 -2.17 20.41 11.11
N SER A 500 -1.10 20.12 10.36
CA SER A 500 -0.13 21.13 9.88
C SER A 500 -0.56 21.79 8.56
N MET A 501 -1.14 21.02 7.63
CA MET A 501 -1.65 21.57 6.38
C MET A 501 -2.93 22.41 6.55
N GLY A 502 -3.62 22.27 7.70
CA GLY A 502 -4.75 23.11 8.09
C GLY A 502 -5.99 22.99 7.20
N PHE A 503 -6.18 21.85 6.51
CA PHE A 503 -7.20 21.72 5.46
C PHE A 503 -7.77 20.33 5.20
N VAL A 504 -9.10 20.32 5.05
CA VAL A 504 -9.90 19.32 4.31
C VAL A 504 -9.94 19.62 2.80
N ASN A 505 -8.81 20.02 2.19
CA ASN A 505 -8.78 20.45 0.78
C ASN A 505 -7.37 20.36 0.13
N GLN A 506 -6.56 19.39 0.56
CA GLN A 506 -5.26 19.08 -0.03
C GLN A 506 -5.40 17.83 -0.90
N GLY A 507 -5.05 17.92 -2.19
CA GLY A 507 -5.13 16.79 -3.11
C GLY A 507 -4.08 15.71 -2.78
N ILE A 508 -4.48 14.45 -2.96
CA ILE A 508 -3.74 13.20 -2.70
C ILE A 508 -2.33 13.07 -3.31
N SER A 509 -1.92 14.02 -4.15
CA SER A 509 -0.55 14.13 -4.68
C SER A 509 0.48 14.66 -3.67
N ARG A 510 0.04 15.33 -2.58
CA ARG A 510 0.88 16.11 -1.65
C ARG A 510 1.51 15.38 -0.45
N PRO A 511 0.99 14.25 0.07
CA PRO A 511 1.64 13.55 1.19
C PRO A 511 3.10 13.15 0.91
N ASN A 512 3.91 13.00 1.95
CA ASN A 512 5.17 12.25 1.85
C ASN A 512 4.89 10.76 1.59
N ILE A 513 5.85 10.03 1.03
CA ILE A 513 5.78 8.55 1.05
C ILE A 513 5.81 8.11 2.51
N GLN A 514 4.78 7.37 2.95
CA GLN A 514 4.74 6.79 4.29
C GLN A 514 5.62 5.54 4.32
N GLN A 515 6.62 5.53 5.21
CA GLN A 515 7.49 4.38 5.54
C GLN A 515 7.91 3.49 4.34
N PHE A 516 8.98 3.86 3.64
CA PHE A 516 9.62 2.97 2.67
C PHE A 516 10.88 2.35 3.30
N THR A 517 10.81 1.07 3.69
CA THR A 517 11.86 0.40 4.49
C THR A 517 12.19 -1.00 3.98
N ASP A 518 13.47 -1.39 4.03
CA ASP A 518 13.94 -2.78 3.84
C ASP A 518 13.61 -3.44 2.49
N ASN A 519 13.11 -2.68 1.51
CA ASN A 519 12.74 -3.20 0.20
C ASN A 519 13.97 -3.50 -0.67
N GLU A 520 13.90 -4.53 -1.51
CA GLU A 520 15.02 -5.01 -2.34
C GLU A 520 14.61 -5.20 -3.82
N VAL A 521 15.48 -4.82 -4.75
CA VAL A 521 15.31 -4.99 -6.20
C VAL A 521 16.49 -5.76 -6.77
N ILE A 522 16.19 -6.74 -7.61
CA ILE A 522 17.13 -7.63 -8.29
C ILE A 522 16.83 -7.57 -9.79
N ALA A 523 17.87 -7.49 -10.62
CA ALA A 523 17.77 -7.64 -12.08
C ALA A 523 16.74 -6.69 -12.76
N SER A 524 16.99 -5.37 -12.79
CA SER A 524 16.01 -4.38 -13.31
C SER A 524 16.62 -3.19 -14.08
N GLU A 525 15.85 -2.59 -15.00
CA GLU A 525 16.22 -1.32 -15.65
C GLU A 525 16.32 -0.16 -14.64
N VAL A 526 15.41 -0.06 -13.65
CA VAL A 526 15.49 0.94 -12.57
C VAL A 526 15.04 0.36 -11.22
N GLY A 527 15.85 0.52 -10.18
CA GLY A 527 15.49 0.13 -8.80
C GLY A 527 14.25 0.88 -8.28
N PHE A 528 14.32 2.21 -8.21
CA PHE A 528 13.25 3.06 -7.67
C PHE A 528 13.04 4.32 -8.53
N HIS A 529 11.81 4.61 -8.95
CA HIS A 529 11.50 5.76 -9.83
C HIS A 529 10.34 6.62 -9.29
N VAL A 530 10.52 7.94 -9.22
CA VAL A 530 9.47 8.91 -8.84
C VAL A 530 9.18 9.88 -9.97
N VAL A 531 7.89 10.06 -10.29
CA VAL A 531 7.44 10.96 -11.36
C VAL A 531 6.04 11.54 -11.09
N LYS A 532 5.95 12.48 -10.14
CA LYS A 532 4.68 13.20 -9.89
C LYS A 532 4.31 14.11 -11.08
N GLN A 533 3.09 14.62 -11.09
CA GLN A 533 2.69 15.75 -11.95
C GLN A 533 3.36 17.07 -11.50
N ASN A 534 3.62 17.25 -10.19
CA ASN A 534 3.97 18.54 -9.59
C ASN A 534 4.85 18.36 -8.32
N PRO A 535 6.01 19.07 -8.20
CA PRO A 535 6.94 18.95 -7.06
C PRO A 535 6.58 19.81 -5.84
N LYS A 536 5.41 20.47 -5.83
CA LYS A 536 4.97 21.38 -4.77
C LYS A 536 4.46 20.65 -3.52
N GLU A 537 5.24 20.67 -2.43
CA GLU A 537 4.88 20.07 -1.13
C GLU A 537 4.72 21.18 -0.06
N PRO A 538 3.53 21.36 0.56
CA PRO A 538 3.25 22.48 1.48
C PRO A 538 3.66 22.22 2.95
N HIS A 539 4.55 21.25 3.19
CA HIS A 539 5.00 20.81 4.52
C HIS A 539 6.50 20.43 4.48
N ASP A 540 7.22 20.56 5.60
CA ASP A 540 8.65 20.24 5.67
C ASP A 540 8.94 18.78 6.11
N ILE A 541 7.91 17.93 6.15
CA ILE A 541 8.03 16.46 6.26
C ILE A 541 8.70 15.89 5.00
N ARG A 542 9.55 14.86 5.18
CA ARG A 542 10.32 14.20 4.10
C ARG A 542 9.75 12.83 3.75
N SER A 543 9.95 12.41 2.49
CA SER A 543 9.80 11.02 2.06
C SER A 543 11.11 10.28 2.38
N VAL A 544 11.05 9.29 3.28
CA VAL A 544 12.24 8.57 3.75
C VAL A 544 12.29 7.18 3.13
N LEU A 545 13.42 6.86 2.49
CA LEU A 545 13.78 5.51 2.03
C LEU A 545 14.92 5.02 2.92
N ASP A 546 14.72 3.93 3.65
CA ASP A 546 15.69 3.38 4.61
C ASP A 546 16.02 1.92 4.29
N ASN A 547 17.31 1.57 4.28
CA ASN A 547 17.82 0.22 3.95
C ASN A 547 17.29 -0.31 2.60
N PHE A 548 17.12 0.57 1.61
CA PHE A 548 16.72 0.18 0.25
C PHE A 548 17.88 -0.48 -0.49
N LYS A 549 17.63 -1.63 -1.11
CA LYS A 549 18.62 -2.38 -1.88
C LYS A 549 18.21 -2.46 -3.34
N ALA A 550 19.12 -2.16 -4.27
CA ALA A 550 18.90 -2.37 -5.69
C ALA A 550 20.21 -2.84 -6.33
N TRP A 551 20.25 -4.07 -6.82
CA TRP A 551 21.47 -4.71 -7.31
C TRP A 551 21.23 -5.49 -8.60
N GLU A 552 22.27 -5.56 -9.43
CA GLU A 552 22.12 -5.86 -10.85
C GLU A 552 21.02 -4.99 -11.47
N VAL A 553 21.13 -3.66 -11.27
CA VAL A 553 20.21 -2.68 -11.85
C VAL A 553 20.93 -1.74 -12.80
N ARG A 554 20.30 -1.37 -13.91
CA ARG A 554 20.88 -0.39 -14.84
C ARG A 554 20.94 0.99 -14.18
N HIS A 555 19.85 1.43 -13.57
CA HIS A 555 19.76 2.67 -12.77
C HIS A 555 19.31 2.35 -11.34
N GLY A 556 19.91 2.97 -10.32
CA GLY A 556 19.57 2.69 -8.93
C GLY A 556 18.29 3.41 -8.48
N ILE A 557 18.34 4.73 -8.41
CA ILE A 557 17.23 5.59 -7.95
C ILE A 557 17.07 6.79 -8.90
N GLU A 558 15.85 7.09 -9.35
CA GLU A 558 15.52 8.26 -10.16
C GLU A 558 14.40 9.10 -9.53
N LEU A 559 14.67 10.37 -9.25
CA LEU A 559 13.71 11.27 -8.60
C LEU A 559 13.38 12.44 -9.54
N THR A 560 12.13 12.53 -10.01
CA THR A 560 11.67 13.60 -10.92
C THR A 560 10.35 14.22 -10.47
N TYR A 561 10.19 15.53 -10.69
CA TYR A 561 8.99 16.31 -10.31
C TYR A 561 8.59 16.09 -8.82
N THR A 562 9.56 16.01 -7.91
CA THR A 562 9.31 15.68 -6.49
C THR A 562 10.35 16.35 -5.56
N ALA A 563 10.05 16.50 -4.27
CA ALA A 563 10.93 17.20 -3.33
C ALA A 563 10.92 16.58 -1.93
N ARG A 564 11.89 16.99 -1.09
CA ARG A 564 12.04 16.55 0.32
C ARG A 564 12.18 15.03 0.45
N TYR A 565 13.30 14.48 -0.04
CA TYR A 565 13.64 13.06 0.11
C TYR A 565 14.89 12.88 0.96
N THR A 566 14.90 11.81 1.75
CA THR A 566 16.07 11.28 2.44
C THR A 566 16.19 9.81 2.09
N VAL A 567 17.20 9.47 1.29
CA VAL A 567 17.62 8.08 1.06
C VAL A 567 18.76 7.80 2.02
N LYS A 568 18.60 6.81 2.90
CA LYS A 568 19.63 6.43 3.89
C LYS A 568 19.86 4.93 3.92
N ASN A 569 21.08 4.52 4.29
CA ASN A 569 21.50 3.12 4.40
C ASN A 569 21.31 2.31 3.10
N ALA A 570 21.29 2.94 1.92
CA ALA A 570 20.96 2.27 0.67
C ALA A 570 22.15 1.48 0.11
N LEU A 571 21.86 0.34 -0.51
CA LEU A 571 22.82 -0.51 -1.21
C LEU A 571 22.47 -0.55 -2.69
N LEU A 572 23.17 0.25 -3.49
CA LEU A 572 22.95 0.38 -4.93
C LEU A 572 24.13 -0.23 -5.69
N ILE A 573 23.89 -1.23 -6.51
CA ILE A 573 24.92 -1.93 -7.31
C ILE A 573 24.48 -1.99 -8.77
N GLY A 574 25.24 -1.31 -9.64
CA GLY A 574 25.01 -1.28 -11.08
C GLY A 574 25.21 -2.63 -11.73
N SER A 575 24.43 -2.90 -12.78
CA SER A 575 24.51 -4.16 -13.54
C SER A 575 25.86 -4.33 -14.24
N SER A 576 26.39 -5.56 -14.16
CA SER A 576 27.63 -5.97 -14.82
C SER A 576 27.59 -5.88 -16.35
N ALA A 577 26.40 -5.83 -16.97
CA ALA A 577 26.24 -5.81 -18.42
C ALA A 577 26.28 -4.39 -19.03
N VAL A 578 25.43 -3.48 -18.54
CA VAL A 578 25.36 -2.08 -19.01
C VAL A 578 25.05 -1.17 -17.82
N PRO A 579 26.05 -0.66 -17.09
CA PRO A 579 25.81 0.19 -15.93
C PRO A 579 25.40 1.62 -16.31
N GLY A 580 24.34 2.14 -15.67
CA GLY A 580 23.82 3.50 -15.83
C GLY A 580 24.26 4.44 -14.70
N THR A 581 23.30 5.09 -14.02
CA THR A 581 23.55 6.01 -12.91
C THR A 581 23.00 5.46 -11.59
N GLY A 582 23.76 5.55 -10.51
CA GLY A 582 23.36 5.08 -9.19
C GLY A 582 22.18 5.86 -8.61
N VAL A 583 22.29 7.19 -8.54
CA VAL A 583 21.18 8.08 -8.13
C VAL A 583 21.08 9.28 -9.07
N THR A 584 19.91 9.52 -9.64
CA THR A 584 19.63 10.65 -10.54
C THR A 584 18.66 11.62 -9.87
N PHE A 585 19.12 12.83 -9.54
CA PHE A 585 18.25 13.95 -9.18
C PHE A 585 17.83 14.68 -10.45
N GLY A 586 16.63 14.37 -10.94
CA GLY A 586 16.15 14.76 -12.26
C GLY A 586 15.27 16.01 -12.27
N LYS A 587 14.63 16.23 -13.43
CA LYS A 587 13.90 17.47 -13.73
C LYS A 587 12.85 17.84 -12.69
N ASN A 588 12.87 19.12 -12.29
CA ASN A 588 11.99 19.73 -11.31
C ASN A 588 12.01 19.02 -9.94
N ALA A 589 13.19 18.60 -9.47
CA ALA A 589 13.36 18.03 -8.13
C ALA A 589 14.31 18.89 -7.27
N TYR A 590 14.05 18.98 -5.96
CA TYR A 590 14.79 19.85 -5.03
C TYR A 590 14.74 19.33 -3.59
N ASP A 591 15.67 19.78 -2.73
CA ASP A 591 15.80 19.34 -1.33
C ASP A 591 15.84 17.80 -1.21
N LEU A 592 16.89 17.20 -1.77
CA LEU A 592 17.11 15.75 -1.81
C LEU A 592 18.42 15.39 -1.10
N THR A 593 18.41 14.27 -0.40
CA THR A 593 19.48 13.86 0.50
C THR A 593 19.81 12.37 0.34
N LEU A 594 21.11 12.04 0.29
CA LEU A 594 21.64 10.66 0.27
C LEU A 594 22.62 10.48 1.44
N VAL A 595 22.44 9.44 2.26
CA VAL A 595 23.10 9.25 3.56
C VAL A 595 23.59 7.82 3.74
N ASP A 596 24.82 7.63 4.25
CA ASP A 596 25.40 6.36 4.70
C ASP A 596 25.14 5.16 3.76
N SER A 597 25.21 5.43 2.45
CA SER A 597 24.81 4.50 1.39
C SER A 597 26.05 4.00 0.62
N LEU A 598 25.98 2.77 0.11
CA LEU A 598 26.98 2.23 -0.82
C LEU A 598 26.44 2.33 -2.26
N VAL A 599 27.18 3.03 -3.12
CA VAL A 599 26.91 3.14 -4.57
C VAL A 599 28.08 2.52 -5.33
N ALA A 600 27.83 1.38 -5.97
CA ALA A 600 28.86 0.56 -6.61
C ALA A 600 28.56 0.23 -8.08
N ASN A 601 29.61 0.01 -8.89
CA ASN A 601 29.53 -0.53 -10.25
C ASN A 601 28.66 0.29 -11.24
N PHE A 602 28.48 1.61 -11.05
CA PHE A 602 27.72 2.46 -11.98
C PHE A 602 28.62 3.28 -12.92
N GLY A 603 28.08 3.70 -14.06
CA GLY A 603 28.71 4.69 -14.94
C GLY A 603 28.85 6.06 -14.27
N ASN A 604 27.84 6.51 -13.53
CA ASN A 604 27.96 7.66 -12.62
C ASN A 604 27.39 7.30 -11.23
N GLY A 605 27.99 7.83 -10.17
CA GLY A 605 27.56 7.58 -8.78
C GLY A 605 26.25 8.30 -8.47
N VAL A 606 26.32 9.61 -8.27
CA VAL A 606 25.15 10.50 -8.11
C VAL A 606 25.19 11.59 -9.17
N ASP A 607 24.06 11.87 -9.82
CA ASP A 607 23.85 13.06 -10.65
C ASP A 607 23.03 14.11 -9.90
N LEU A 608 23.61 15.29 -9.71
CA LEU A 608 23.08 16.44 -8.97
C LEU A 608 22.53 17.55 -9.91
N ALA A 609 22.08 17.17 -11.12
CA ALA A 609 21.63 18.11 -12.16
C ALA A 609 20.38 18.93 -11.77
N LYS A 610 20.59 20.21 -11.41
CA LYS A 610 19.56 21.22 -11.06
C LYS A 610 18.72 21.67 -12.26
N THR A 611 17.99 20.75 -12.88
CA THR A 611 17.26 20.96 -14.15
C THR A 611 15.80 21.38 -13.91
N THR A 612 15.39 22.52 -14.46
CA THR A 612 14.06 23.09 -14.25
C THR A 612 13.27 23.29 -15.55
N SER A 613 12.00 23.62 -15.42
CA SER A 613 11.21 24.27 -16.48
C SER A 613 10.76 25.65 -16.02
N ARG A 614 10.69 26.61 -16.95
CA ARG A 614 10.46 28.07 -16.72
C ARG A 614 9.28 28.44 -15.79
N SER A 615 8.36 27.53 -15.53
CA SER A 615 7.21 27.70 -14.61
C SER A 615 7.52 27.44 -13.12
N PHE A 616 8.71 26.92 -12.79
CA PHE A 616 9.11 26.59 -11.41
C PHE A 616 10.44 27.26 -11.06
N PHE A 617 10.38 28.51 -10.59
CA PHE A 617 11.51 29.19 -9.97
C PHE A 617 11.66 28.71 -8.52
N VAL A 618 12.80 28.10 -8.22
CA VAL A 618 13.26 27.80 -6.86
C VAL A 618 14.65 28.41 -6.75
N THR A 619 14.89 29.18 -5.70
CA THR A 619 16.18 29.87 -5.45
C THR A 619 17.17 28.99 -4.69
N ASP A 620 16.66 28.01 -3.96
CA ASP A 620 17.38 27.26 -2.93
C ASP A 620 17.60 25.79 -3.38
N PHE A 621 18.13 25.60 -4.59
CA PHE A 621 18.51 24.28 -5.10
C PHE A 621 19.82 23.81 -4.46
N ASN A 622 19.73 23.17 -3.29
CA ASN A 622 20.88 22.54 -2.64
C ASN A 622 20.57 21.07 -2.39
N TYR A 623 21.50 20.18 -2.75
CA TYR A 623 21.45 18.76 -2.40
C TYR A 623 22.41 18.44 -1.25
N THR A 624 22.23 17.28 -0.62
CA THR A 624 23.11 16.84 0.48
C THR A 624 23.51 15.38 0.30
N VAL A 625 24.82 15.10 0.36
CA VAL A 625 25.39 13.75 0.26
C VAL A 625 26.29 13.53 1.46
N SER A 626 26.03 12.52 2.27
CA SER A 626 26.64 12.35 3.60
C SER A 626 27.08 10.91 3.86
N GLY A 627 28.35 10.67 4.17
CA GLY A 627 28.85 9.32 4.51
C GLY A 627 28.75 8.28 3.39
N VAL A 628 28.51 8.71 2.13
CA VAL A 628 28.27 7.80 1.00
C VAL A 628 29.58 7.20 0.49
N VAL A 629 29.63 5.87 0.45
CA VAL A 629 30.77 5.10 -0.06
C VAL A 629 30.55 4.80 -1.54
N PHE A 630 31.55 5.13 -2.36
CA PHE A 630 31.55 4.85 -3.80
C PHE A 630 32.58 3.78 -4.14
N LYS A 631 32.21 2.83 -5.02
CA LYS A 631 33.12 1.77 -5.51
C LYS A 631 32.94 1.56 -7.01
N ASN A 632 34.03 1.32 -7.73
CA ASN A 632 34.02 0.94 -9.16
C ASN A 632 33.14 1.86 -10.05
N ILE A 633 33.11 3.17 -9.77
CA ILE A 633 32.40 4.14 -10.61
C ILE A 633 33.32 4.48 -11.80
N THR A 634 32.87 4.22 -13.03
CA THR A 634 33.73 4.36 -14.22
C THR A 634 33.77 5.78 -14.81
N GLY A 635 32.73 6.58 -14.56
CA GLY A 635 32.64 8.01 -14.86
C GLY A 635 32.72 8.87 -13.61
N LYS A 636 31.74 9.77 -13.40
CA LYS A 636 31.78 10.71 -12.27
C LYS A 636 31.13 10.12 -11.02
N THR A 637 31.87 10.12 -9.92
CA THR A 637 31.34 9.81 -8.58
C THR A 637 30.22 10.80 -8.18
N LEU A 638 30.44 12.10 -8.39
CA LEU A 638 29.40 13.13 -8.32
C LEU A 638 29.38 13.90 -9.65
N ALA A 639 28.32 13.73 -10.44
CA ALA A 639 28.05 14.48 -11.66
C ALA A 639 27.23 15.75 -11.34
N ASN A 640 27.44 16.81 -12.13
CA ASN A 640 26.69 18.07 -12.11
C ASN A 640 26.56 18.77 -10.73
N ARG A 641 27.47 18.46 -9.81
CA ARG A 641 27.67 19.17 -8.53
C ARG A 641 28.09 20.63 -8.76
N ASP A 642 27.63 21.53 -7.91
CA ASP A 642 28.21 22.87 -7.75
C ASP A 642 28.55 23.21 -6.28
N ALA A 643 28.76 24.49 -5.98
CA ALA A 643 29.18 25.00 -4.68
C ALA A 643 28.04 25.08 -3.63
N THR A 644 26.76 24.95 -4.01
CA THR A 644 25.64 24.95 -3.05
C THR A 644 25.34 23.56 -2.49
N ASP A 645 25.87 22.50 -3.14
CA ASP A 645 25.72 21.12 -2.69
C ASP A 645 26.61 20.78 -1.50
N GLN A 646 25.97 20.32 -0.42
CA GLN A 646 26.60 19.94 0.83
C GLN A 646 27.09 18.49 0.78
N ILE A 647 28.41 18.29 0.65
CA ILE A 647 29.04 16.97 0.64
C ILE A 647 29.79 16.77 1.96
N LEU A 648 29.40 15.76 2.74
CA LEU A 648 29.98 15.41 4.04
C LEU A 648 30.64 14.03 3.94
N ALA A 649 31.92 13.93 4.29
CA ALA A 649 32.67 12.67 4.23
C ALA A 649 32.16 11.62 5.24
N THR A 650 31.58 12.08 6.35
CA THR A 650 30.98 11.26 7.42
C THR A 650 29.69 11.91 7.88
N THR A 651 28.67 11.12 8.22
CA THR A 651 27.40 11.63 8.73
C THR A 651 27.54 12.12 10.19
N PRO A 652 27.15 13.37 10.52
CA PRO A 652 27.21 13.87 11.88
C PRO A 652 26.23 13.15 12.81
N ALA A 653 26.52 13.15 14.12
CA ALA A 653 25.63 12.59 15.13
C ALA A 653 24.25 13.30 15.10
N PRO A 654 23.13 12.56 15.14
CA PRO A 654 21.78 13.12 15.07
C PRO A 654 21.52 14.27 16.05
N ARG A 655 20.88 15.33 15.54
CA ARG A 655 20.45 16.48 16.32
C ARG A 655 18.94 16.70 16.10
N LYS A 656 18.18 16.83 17.19
CA LYS A 656 16.76 17.25 17.13
C LYS A 656 16.64 18.53 16.29
N PRO A 657 15.88 18.54 15.18
CA PRO A 657 15.72 19.72 14.35
C PRO A 657 14.99 20.82 15.13
N ASN A 658 15.27 22.07 14.79
CA ASN A 658 14.65 23.25 15.40
C ASN A 658 14.47 24.37 14.36
N VAL A 659 13.39 25.15 14.49
CA VAL A 659 13.13 26.31 13.62
C VAL A 659 13.22 27.60 14.45
N ALA A 660 14.08 28.52 14.03
CA ALA A 660 14.19 29.87 14.58
C ALA A 660 13.65 30.89 13.57
N TYR A 661 12.76 31.78 14.01
CA TYR A 661 12.10 32.76 13.14
C TYR A 661 13.01 33.90 12.71
N SER A 662 12.84 34.41 11.48
CA SER A 662 13.51 35.63 11.01
C SER A 662 13.09 36.89 11.80
N TRP A 663 11.98 36.80 12.54
CA TRP A 663 11.30 37.91 13.21
C TRP A 663 11.21 37.73 14.74
N GLY A 664 11.95 36.76 15.30
CA GLY A 664 11.81 36.36 16.70
C GLY A 664 10.39 35.85 17.03
N ALA A 665 9.90 36.13 18.23
CA ALA A 665 8.59 35.64 18.69
C ALA A 665 7.36 36.33 18.07
N SER A 666 7.53 37.20 17.07
CA SER A 666 6.43 37.88 16.37
C SER A 666 6.51 37.65 14.87
N ILE A 667 5.77 36.65 14.37
CA ILE A 667 5.60 36.46 12.92
C ILE A 667 4.71 37.60 12.37
N PRO A 668 5.21 38.45 11.47
CA PRO A 668 4.46 39.58 10.95
C PRO A 668 3.44 39.13 9.89
N TYR A 669 2.33 39.85 9.83
CA TYR A 669 1.42 39.83 8.69
C TYR A 669 2.09 40.58 7.50
N ILE A 670 1.98 40.05 6.28
CA ILE A 670 2.49 40.72 5.07
C ILE A 670 1.31 41.02 4.14
N ASP A 671 0.93 42.30 4.07
CA ASP A 671 0.09 42.79 2.98
C ASP A 671 0.91 42.87 1.68
N ARG A 672 0.36 42.32 0.60
CA ARG A 672 0.82 42.55 -0.77
C ARG A 672 -0.28 43.27 -1.55
N SER A 673 -0.38 44.57 -1.27
CA SER A 673 -1.08 45.57 -2.07
C SER A 673 -2.49 45.17 -2.53
N GLY A 674 -3.46 45.26 -1.62
CA GLY A 674 -4.82 45.67 -1.98
C GLY A 674 -5.89 44.59 -2.12
N ALA A 675 -5.60 43.30 -1.86
CA ALA A 675 -6.66 42.27 -1.82
C ALA A 675 -6.32 40.96 -1.07
N ARG A 676 -5.04 40.62 -0.91
CA ARG A 676 -4.63 39.25 -0.54
C ARG A 676 -3.78 39.21 0.72
N SER A 677 -4.46 39.08 1.86
CA SER A 677 -3.84 38.87 3.16
C SER A 677 -3.09 37.53 3.22
N TYR A 678 -1.81 37.57 3.56
CA TYR A 678 -0.93 36.40 3.68
C TYR A 678 -0.14 36.38 4.99
N ILE A 679 0.07 35.17 5.53
CA ILE A 679 1.07 34.87 6.57
C ILE A 679 2.27 34.19 5.89
N ASP A 680 3.48 34.63 6.22
CA ASP A 680 4.75 34.05 5.76
C ASP A 680 5.52 33.49 6.97
N ILE A 681 5.52 32.17 7.14
CA ILE A 681 6.28 31.49 8.20
C ILE A 681 7.72 31.31 7.73
N SER A 682 8.52 32.37 7.85
CA SER A 682 9.93 32.41 7.43
C SER A 682 10.92 32.42 8.60
N GLY A 683 12.05 31.73 8.40
CA GLY A 683 13.09 31.58 9.41
C GLY A 683 14.31 30.81 8.92
N ARG A 684 15.01 30.22 9.88
CA ARG A 684 16.14 29.30 9.70
C ARG A 684 15.81 27.98 10.40
N LYS A 685 15.89 26.87 9.68
CA LYS A 685 15.93 25.54 10.29
C LYS A 685 17.37 25.22 10.65
N THR A 686 17.57 24.61 11.82
CA THR A 686 18.83 23.97 12.21
C THR A 686 18.56 22.49 12.42
N ASP A 687 19.25 21.64 11.68
CA ASP A 687 19.14 20.18 11.71
C ASP A 687 20.55 19.54 11.80
N THR A 688 20.66 18.22 11.70
CA THR A 688 21.92 17.45 11.77
C THR A 688 22.91 17.87 10.68
N SER A 689 22.42 18.26 9.51
CA SER A 689 23.19 18.87 8.41
C SER A 689 23.39 20.40 8.58
N GLY A 690 23.15 20.95 9.76
CA GLY A 690 23.37 22.37 10.06
C GLY A 690 22.20 23.27 9.66
N ASN A 691 22.49 24.42 9.07
CA ASN A 691 21.50 25.48 8.89
C ASN A 691 20.94 25.53 7.45
N SER A 692 19.63 25.69 7.31
CA SER A 692 18.97 26.04 6.05
C SER A 692 17.97 27.19 6.26
N PRO A 693 17.55 27.88 5.19
CA PRO A 693 16.28 28.62 5.19
C PRO A 693 15.12 27.72 5.62
N TYR A 694 14.12 28.32 6.25
CA TYR A 694 12.83 27.69 6.53
C TYR A 694 11.71 28.57 5.97
N PRO A 695 10.79 28.03 5.14
CA PRO A 695 10.86 26.70 4.52
C PRO A 695 12.02 26.56 3.53
N SER A 696 12.37 25.33 3.15
CA SER A 696 13.25 25.07 2.02
C SER A 696 12.53 25.25 0.67
N GLY A 697 13.25 25.64 -0.38
CA GLY A 697 12.72 25.64 -1.75
C GLY A 697 11.78 26.82 -2.07
N PRO A 698 10.72 26.63 -2.88
CA PRO A 698 9.84 27.72 -3.28
C PRO A 698 8.98 28.23 -2.10
N ARG A 699 8.61 29.52 -2.14
CA ARG A 699 7.79 30.17 -1.08
C ARG A 699 6.34 29.70 -1.10
N GLU A 700 6.08 28.51 -0.56
CA GLU A 700 4.76 27.85 -0.65
C GLU A 700 4.05 27.67 0.70
N PHE A 701 4.69 28.06 1.80
CA PHE A 701 4.13 28.07 3.15
C PHE A 701 3.31 29.36 3.42
N ILE A 702 2.89 30.04 2.34
CA ILE A 702 2.18 31.32 2.37
C ILE A 702 0.69 31.07 2.68
N PHE A 703 0.27 31.33 3.91
CA PHE A 703 -1.06 30.99 4.40
C PHE A 703 -2.08 32.11 4.07
N ASN A 704 -2.87 31.91 3.01
CA ASN A 704 -3.84 32.90 2.51
C ASN A 704 -5.11 33.02 3.38
N ARG A 705 -5.91 34.06 3.14
CA ARG A 705 -7.14 34.40 3.90
C ARG A 705 -8.14 33.23 4.04
N SER A 706 -8.28 32.35 3.06
CA SER A 706 -9.15 31.15 3.16
C SER A 706 -8.58 30.12 4.14
N GLN A 707 -7.26 29.97 4.16
CA GLN A 707 -6.51 29.07 5.05
C GLN A 707 -6.64 29.52 6.50
N GLN A 708 -6.52 30.83 6.73
CA GLN A 708 -6.76 31.45 8.03
C GLN A 708 -8.21 31.23 8.50
N LYS A 709 -9.23 31.32 7.61
CA LYS A 709 -10.63 31.04 7.97
C LYS A 709 -10.84 29.58 8.38
N GLY A 710 -10.36 28.64 7.57
CA GLY A 710 -10.48 27.20 7.84
C GLY A 710 -9.82 26.79 9.16
N LEU A 711 -8.61 27.30 9.43
CA LEU A 711 -7.90 27.01 10.66
C LEU A 711 -8.59 27.61 11.90
N MET A 712 -9.16 28.82 11.81
CA MET A 712 -9.98 29.39 12.89
C MET A 712 -11.29 28.62 13.11
N ALA A 713 -11.95 28.17 12.05
CA ALA A 713 -13.14 27.34 12.16
C ALA A 713 -12.82 25.97 12.79
N TYR A 714 -11.62 25.42 12.55
CA TYR A 714 -11.21 24.14 13.15
C TYR A 714 -10.66 24.29 14.57
N ARG A 715 -9.74 25.23 14.83
CA ARG A 715 -9.02 25.37 16.13
C ARG A 715 -9.46 26.55 17.00
N GLY A 716 -10.13 27.56 16.45
CA GLY A 716 -10.36 28.85 17.11
C GLY A 716 -9.18 29.83 16.97
N TRP A 717 -9.30 30.98 17.62
CA TRP A 717 -8.34 32.08 17.67
C TRP A 717 -8.25 32.66 19.08
N TYR A 718 -7.16 33.35 19.39
CA TYR A 718 -6.86 33.90 20.71
C TYR A 718 -6.63 35.41 20.65
N LYS A 719 -6.65 36.07 21.81
CA LYS A 719 -6.17 37.44 22.01
C LYS A 719 -4.74 37.40 22.59
N LEU A 720 -3.84 38.19 22.03
CA LEU A 720 -2.53 38.47 22.62
C LEU A 720 -2.64 39.51 23.74
N ALA A 721 -1.59 39.67 24.54
CA ALA A 721 -1.58 40.61 25.68
C ALA A 721 -1.74 42.09 25.28
N ASN A 722 -1.52 42.43 24.01
CA ASN A 722 -1.75 43.75 23.41
C ASN A 722 -3.11 43.88 22.70
N GLY A 723 -4.01 42.89 22.84
CA GLY A 723 -5.34 42.88 22.23
C GLY A 723 -5.40 42.39 20.77
N GLU A 724 -4.26 42.20 20.09
CA GLU A 724 -4.24 41.63 18.73
C GLU A 724 -4.81 40.21 18.70
N ARG A 725 -5.45 39.83 17.59
CA ARG A 725 -5.92 38.45 17.39
C ARG A 725 -4.79 37.58 16.84
N ALA A 726 -4.69 36.34 17.32
CA ALA A 726 -3.68 35.38 16.87
C ALA A 726 -4.23 33.96 16.76
N ILE A 727 -3.50 33.12 16.03
CA ILE A 727 -3.71 31.67 15.91
C ILE A 727 -2.46 30.93 16.35
N VAL A 728 -2.65 29.75 16.95
CA VAL A 728 -1.57 28.78 17.22
C VAL A 728 -1.67 27.68 16.17
N LYS A 729 -0.75 27.70 15.21
CA LYS A 729 -0.66 26.72 14.13
C LYS A 729 0.37 25.65 14.51
N PRO A 730 0.01 24.36 14.66
CA PRO A 730 1.03 23.31 14.69
C PRO A 730 1.64 23.17 13.28
N GLU A 731 2.94 22.93 13.19
CA GLU A 731 3.64 22.68 11.93
C GLU A 731 4.62 21.52 12.11
N PHE A 732 4.74 20.68 11.09
CA PHE A 732 5.69 19.57 11.07
C PHE A 732 6.90 19.92 10.20
N TYR A 733 8.09 19.74 10.76
CA TYR A 733 9.37 19.95 10.10
C TYR A 733 10.29 18.78 10.40
N ALA A 734 11.19 18.45 9.48
CA ALA A 734 12.00 17.25 9.59
C ALA A 734 13.48 17.50 9.30
N ASP A 735 14.31 16.71 9.97
CA ASP A 735 15.75 16.67 9.79
C ASP A 735 16.12 16.08 8.41
N ARG A 736 17.04 16.72 7.69
CA ARG A 736 17.41 16.32 6.32
C ARG A 736 18.15 14.97 6.25
N LEU A 737 19.00 14.63 7.22
CA LEU A 737 19.86 13.43 7.15
C LEU A 737 19.18 12.18 7.71
N THR A 738 18.49 12.32 8.83
CA THR A 738 17.81 11.21 9.52
C THR A 738 16.40 10.97 8.97
N GLY A 739 15.75 12.03 8.48
CA GLY A 739 14.32 12.04 8.16
C GLY A 739 13.41 12.14 9.38
N GLU A 740 13.94 12.36 10.59
CA GLU A 740 13.13 12.48 11.80
C GLU A 740 12.27 13.74 11.80
N THR A 741 10.97 13.54 12.03
CA THR A 741 9.97 14.61 12.13
C THR A 741 9.84 15.12 13.56
N GLU A 742 9.68 16.43 13.68
CA GLU A 742 9.28 17.16 14.87
C GLU A 742 8.05 18.01 14.59
N GLN A 743 7.31 18.36 15.64
CA GLN A 743 6.17 19.27 15.58
C GLN A 743 6.47 20.47 16.47
N GLY A 744 6.16 21.67 16.01
CA GLY A 744 6.23 22.89 16.81
C GLY A 744 4.92 23.68 16.72
N SER A 745 4.73 24.62 17.64
CA SER A 745 3.53 25.47 17.70
C SER A 745 3.88 26.91 17.37
N PHE A 746 3.33 27.40 16.27
CA PHE A 746 3.68 28.65 15.61
C PHE A 746 2.58 29.67 15.91
N ILE A 747 2.92 30.69 16.70
CA ILE A 747 2.00 31.79 17.03
C ILE A 747 2.09 32.82 15.89
N THR A 748 0.96 33.08 15.22
CA THR A 748 0.90 34.12 14.19
C THR A 748 -0.26 35.07 14.44
N ARG A 749 -0.01 36.38 14.26
CA ARG A 749 -1.02 37.44 14.28
C ARG A 749 -1.94 37.29 13.06
N LEU A 750 -3.24 37.49 13.27
CA LEU A 750 -4.21 37.58 12.18
C LEU A 750 -4.21 39.01 11.61
N ASP A 751 -4.57 39.13 10.33
CA ASP A 751 -4.91 40.42 9.72
C ASP A 751 -6.06 41.08 10.53
N PRO A 752 -5.88 42.32 11.06
CA PRO A 752 -6.91 43.00 11.86
C PRO A 752 -8.26 43.13 11.17
N TRP A 753 -8.26 43.24 9.83
CA TRP A 753 -9.45 43.38 8.99
C TRP A 753 -10.02 42.03 8.54
N MET A 754 -9.55 40.93 9.13
CA MET A 754 -10.07 39.61 8.86
C MET A 754 -11.35 39.31 9.66
N PRO A 755 -12.46 38.93 8.99
CA PRO A 755 -13.61 38.34 9.66
C PRO A 755 -13.21 37.02 10.30
N VAL A 756 -13.30 36.96 11.63
CA VAL A 756 -13.12 35.75 12.42
C VAL A 756 -14.47 35.07 12.63
N PRO A 757 -14.55 33.72 12.63
CA PRO A 757 -15.79 33.02 12.94
C PRO A 757 -16.14 33.20 14.43
N ALA A 758 -17.43 33.12 14.76
CA ALA A 758 -17.92 33.12 16.14
C ALA A 758 -17.89 31.73 16.78
N ARG A 759 -18.15 30.68 15.99
CA ARG A 759 -18.12 29.27 16.39
C ARG A 759 -17.14 28.46 15.55
N ARG A 760 -16.66 27.36 16.12
CA ARG A 760 -15.88 26.31 15.46
C ARG A 760 -16.81 25.29 14.79
N ILE A 761 -16.23 24.40 13.99
CA ILE A 761 -16.93 23.31 13.29
C ILE A 761 -17.60 22.33 14.27
N ASP A 762 -17.07 22.20 15.50
CA ASP A 762 -17.68 21.44 16.60
C ASP A 762 -18.66 22.29 17.45
N GLY A 763 -19.16 23.40 16.93
CA GLY A 763 -20.15 24.28 17.57
C GLY A 763 -19.62 25.14 18.73
N ALA A 764 -18.45 24.81 19.29
CA ALA A 764 -17.83 25.52 20.40
C ALA A 764 -17.44 26.97 20.02
N PRO A 765 -17.27 27.89 21.00
CA PRO A 765 -16.76 29.23 20.72
C PRO A 765 -15.42 29.21 19.97
N ALA A 766 -15.27 30.08 18.97
CA ALA A 766 -14.02 30.24 18.25
C ALA A 766 -13.05 31.22 18.93
N ASP A 767 -13.56 32.19 19.70
CA ASP A 767 -12.74 32.98 20.63
C ASP A 767 -12.33 32.09 21.81
N ARG A 768 -11.03 31.81 21.91
CA ARG A 768 -10.41 30.99 22.96
C ARG A 768 -9.95 31.82 24.17
N GLY A 769 -10.24 33.12 24.19
CA GLY A 769 -9.73 34.04 25.21
C GLY A 769 -8.26 34.40 25.00
N SER A 770 -7.56 34.74 26.08
CA SER A 770 -6.16 35.19 26.01
C SER A 770 -5.19 34.03 25.82
N LEU A 771 -4.26 34.16 24.87
CA LEU A 771 -3.12 33.27 24.72
C LEU A 771 -2.11 33.55 25.83
N ASN A 772 -1.54 32.50 26.44
CA ASN A 772 -0.43 32.63 27.37
C ASN A 772 0.82 31.92 26.80
N PRO A 773 1.69 32.62 26.06
CA PRO A 773 2.93 32.02 25.55
C PRO A 773 3.87 31.49 26.66
N LYS A 774 3.68 31.91 27.92
CA LYS A 774 4.43 31.41 29.08
C LYS A 774 3.79 30.17 29.74
N ALA A 775 2.64 29.69 29.26
CA ALA A 775 2.12 28.38 29.66
C ALA A 775 3.05 27.25 29.20
N GLY A 776 3.74 27.43 28.07
CA GLY A 776 4.63 26.43 27.51
C GLY A 776 3.90 25.23 26.93
N SER A 777 4.65 24.18 26.62
CA SER A 777 4.13 22.91 26.12
C SER A 777 3.76 21.95 27.25
N PRO A 778 2.83 20.99 27.02
CA PRO A 778 2.60 19.90 27.97
C PRO A 778 3.86 19.06 28.15
N THR A 779 4.01 18.41 29.31
CA THR A 779 5.06 17.41 29.52
C THR A 779 4.55 16.07 29.02
N ALA A 780 5.13 15.60 27.92
CA ALA A 780 4.90 14.25 27.37
C ALA A 780 5.90 13.24 27.97
N ARG A 781 5.51 11.98 28.17
CA ARG A 781 6.36 10.92 28.76
C ARG A 781 6.33 9.63 27.92
N ASN A 782 7.47 8.95 27.82
CA ASN A 782 7.57 7.73 27.02
C ASN A 782 6.83 6.55 27.65
N ASP A 783 6.27 5.68 26.80
CA ASP A 783 5.56 4.45 27.19
C ASP A 783 6.33 3.19 26.78
N SER A 784 6.02 2.08 27.45
CA SER A 784 6.44 0.74 27.07
C SER A 784 5.30 -0.27 27.25
N VAL A 785 5.02 -1.08 26.23
CA VAL A 785 3.96 -2.10 26.24
C VAL A 785 4.46 -3.43 25.67
N SER A 786 3.71 -4.51 25.88
CA SER A 786 4.01 -5.83 25.31
C SER A 786 2.79 -6.48 24.68
N VAL A 787 3.00 -7.29 23.64
CA VAL A 787 1.95 -8.02 22.91
C VAL A 787 2.49 -9.36 22.40
N GLY A 788 1.62 -10.34 22.20
CA GLY A 788 1.98 -11.60 21.52
C GLY A 788 2.12 -11.44 20.01
N LYS A 789 2.86 -12.32 19.36
CA LYS A 789 2.94 -12.41 17.89
C LYS A 789 1.53 -12.59 17.31
N ASN A 790 1.18 -11.80 16.29
CA ASN A 790 -0.15 -11.72 15.67
C ASN A 790 -1.29 -11.24 16.62
N GLY A 791 -0.98 -10.74 17.82
CA GLY A 791 -1.95 -10.18 18.76
C GLY A 791 -2.16 -8.67 18.61
N VAL A 792 -3.12 -8.11 19.35
CA VAL A 792 -3.45 -6.68 19.36
C VAL A 792 -3.36 -6.14 20.80
N VAL A 793 -2.91 -4.89 20.98
CA VAL A 793 -2.77 -4.24 22.30
C VAL A 793 -3.29 -2.80 22.31
N LEU A 794 -3.93 -2.41 23.43
CA LEU A 794 -4.45 -1.05 23.65
C LEU A 794 -3.49 -0.22 24.51
N ILE A 795 -3.20 1.00 24.06
CA ILE A 795 -2.12 1.86 24.55
C ILE A 795 -2.70 3.22 24.95
N ARG A 796 -2.74 3.47 26.26
CA ARG A 796 -3.22 4.73 26.86
C ARG A 796 -2.11 5.78 26.93
N ALA A 797 -1.53 6.12 25.78
CA ALA A 797 -0.30 6.91 25.68
C ALA A 797 -0.35 8.24 26.47
N PHE A 798 -1.52 8.88 26.55
CA PHE A 798 -1.67 10.17 27.24
C PHE A 798 -1.92 10.05 28.76
N ALA A 799 -1.90 8.85 29.35
CA ALA A 799 -2.28 8.63 30.75
C ALA A 799 -1.18 8.97 31.78
N ASN A 800 0.06 9.10 31.33
CA ASN A 800 1.22 9.52 32.13
C ASN A 800 1.63 10.99 31.87
N ASP A 801 1.04 11.65 30.87
CA ASP A 801 1.32 13.02 30.43
C ASP A 801 0.68 14.08 31.36
N THR A 802 1.14 15.34 31.28
CA THR A 802 0.55 16.46 32.05
C THR A 802 0.53 17.79 31.28
N SER A 803 -0.56 18.56 31.40
CA SER A 803 -0.65 19.97 31.01
C SER A 803 -0.96 20.86 32.22
N ASN A 804 -0.53 22.13 32.17
CA ASN A 804 -0.85 23.16 33.16
C ASN A 804 -2.12 23.98 32.84
N ASP A 805 -2.69 23.87 31.63
CA ASP A 805 -3.96 24.50 31.24
C ASP A 805 -5.18 23.56 31.32
N GLY A 806 -4.97 22.33 31.79
CA GLY A 806 -5.98 21.30 32.00
C GLY A 806 -5.86 20.12 31.04
N ALA A 807 -6.86 19.93 30.18
CA ALA A 807 -7.00 18.69 29.39
C ALA A 807 -6.02 18.62 28.20
N LEU A 808 -5.39 17.46 28.04
CA LEU A 808 -4.56 17.11 26.90
C LEU A 808 -5.42 16.77 25.68
N ILE A 809 -4.87 17.03 24.48
CA ILE A 809 -5.53 16.81 23.19
C ILE A 809 -4.52 16.11 22.25
N PRO A 810 -4.85 14.95 21.65
CA PRO A 810 -3.97 14.27 20.70
C PRO A 810 -3.58 15.18 19.51
N ALA A 811 -2.28 15.21 19.16
CA ALA A 811 -1.74 16.07 18.11
C ALA A 811 -1.09 15.30 16.94
N GLY A 812 -0.86 13.99 17.11
CA GLY A 812 -0.58 13.03 16.04
C GLY A 812 0.28 11.84 16.48
N TRP A 813 0.54 10.90 15.57
CA TRP A 813 1.45 9.78 15.80
C TRP A 813 2.12 9.32 14.49
N THR A 814 3.28 8.68 14.60
CA THR A 814 3.83 7.86 13.51
C THR A 814 3.25 6.46 13.59
N HIS A 815 3.26 5.73 12.47
CA HIS A 815 3.24 4.28 12.56
C HIS A 815 4.58 3.77 13.11
N ALA A 816 4.57 2.53 13.60
CA ALA A 816 5.76 1.77 13.96
C ALA A 816 6.34 1.08 12.69
N ARG A 817 7.58 0.57 12.72
CA ARG A 817 8.23 0.00 11.51
C ARG A 817 7.55 -1.29 11.07
N ASN A 818 7.20 -2.13 12.05
CA ASN A 818 6.80 -3.52 11.85
C ASN A 818 5.36 -3.76 12.34
N GLY A 819 4.52 -2.73 12.33
CA GLY A 819 3.15 -2.79 12.82
C GLY A 819 2.24 -1.66 12.31
N ASN A 820 0.95 -1.81 12.57
CA ASN A 820 -0.07 -0.78 12.42
C ASN A 820 -0.31 -0.06 13.75
N VAL A 821 -0.70 1.22 13.67
CA VAL A 821 -1.03 2.06 14.82
C VAL A 821 -2.22 2.93 14.45
N VAL A 822 -3.38 2.67 15.05
CA VAL A 822 -4.62 3.43 14.81
C VAL A 822 -5.08 4.08 16.10
N GLN A 823 -5.77 5.22 16.01
CA GLN A 823 -6.45 5.82 17.15
C GLN A 823 -7.91 5.37 17.15
N LEU A 824 -8.38 4.89 18.30
CA LEU A 824 -9.78 4.50 18.49
C LEU A 824 -10.64 5.73 18.83
N ALA A 825 -11.96 5.58 18.70
CA ALA A 825 -12.92 6.67 18.95
C ALA A 825 -12.90 7.23 20.39
N ASN A 826 -12.34 6.49 21.36
CA ASN A 826 -12.15 6.96 22.74
C ASN A 826 -10.85 7.77 22.94
N GLY A 827 -9.99 7.88 21.92
CA GLY A 827 -8.70 8.56 21.96
C GLY A 827 -7.49 7.67 22.25
N ASP A 828 -7.67 6.45 22.75
CA ASP A 828 -6.56 5.49 22.98
C ASP A 828 -5.94 5.05 21.63
N LEU A 829 -4.66 4.66 21.65
CA LEU A 829 -3.98 4.11 20.48
C LEU A 829 -4.02 2.57 20.53
N GLN A 830 -4.23 1.92 19.38
CA GLN A 830 -4.20 0.46 19.24
C GLN A 830 -3.00 0.09 18.35
N TYR A 831 -2.17 -0.86 18.81
CA TYR A 831 -1.07 -1.44 18.02
C TYR A 831 -1.41 -2.88 17.62
N MET A 832 -1.06 -3.23 16.38
CA MET A 832 -1.11 -4.59 15.84
C MET A 832 0.16 -4.80 15.00
N PRO A 833 1.02 -5.79 15.29
CA PRO A 833 2.22 -6.06 14.50
C PRO A 833 1.83 -6.55 13.10
N PHE A 834 2.74 -6.41 12.13
CA PHE A 834 2.63 -7.12 10.86
C PHE A 834 2.70 -8.64 11.10
N PRO A 835 2.11 -9.46 10.20
CA PRO A 835 2.15 -10.91 10.31
C PRO A 835 3.51 -11.47 10.69
N ASP A 836 3.47 -12.30 11.73
CA ASP A 836 4.53 -13.17 12.20
C ASP A 836 5.83 -12.47 12.69
N TYR A 837 5.81 -11.13 12.77
CA TYR A 837 6.86 -10.29 13.36
C TYR A 837 7.04 -10.56 14.86
N GLN A 838 8.30 -10.51 15.32
CA GLN A 838 8.72 -10.62 16.72
C GLN A 838 9.91 -9.69 16.96
N GLY A 839 10.02 -9.15 18.17
CA GLY A 839 11.07 -8.19 18.56
C GLY A 839 10.50 -6.87 19.06
N VAL A 840 11.36 -5.85 19.22
CA VAL A 840 10.96 -4.52 19.70
C VAL A 840 10.66 -3.62 18.51
N ASP A 841 9.48 -3.00 18.50
CA ASP A 841 9.05 -1.98 17.54
C ASP A 841 8.84 -0.65 18.27
N ASN A 842 8.91 0.48 17.56
CA ASN A 842 8.81 1.82 18.17
C ASN A 842 8.04 2.79 17.28
N PHE A 843 7.26 3.68 17.91
CA PHE A 843 6.62 4.82 17.24
C PHE A 843 6.64 6.08 18.14
N SER A 844 6.47 7.26 17.53
CA SER A 844 6.33 8.53 18.25
C SER A 844 4.88 8.99 18.28
N TYR A 845 4.47 9.68 19.34
CA TYR A 845 3.22 10.45 19.39
C TYR A 845 3.49 11.90 19.78
N TRP A 846 2.51 12.75 19.49
CA TRP A 846 2.46 14.14 19.91
C TRP A 846 1.15 14.41 20.66
N VAL A 847 1.27 15.16 21.74
CA VAL A 847 0.15 15.65 22.55
C VAL A 847 0.20 17.17 22.60
N SER A 848 -0.97 17.80 22.67
CA SER A 848 -1.13 19.25 22.75
C SER A 848 -1.92 19.67 23.99
N ASN A 849 -1.61 20.84 24.51
CA ASN A 849 -2.44 21.49 25.53
C ASN A 849 -3.62 22.25 24.90
N ARG A 850 -4.54 22.78 25.72
CA ARG A 850 -5.74 23.48 25.20
C ARG A 850 -5.38 24.71 24.36
N GLN A 851 -4.27 25.38 24.68
CA GLN A 851 -3.76 26.51 23.90
C GLN A 851 -3.10 26.10 22.56
N GLY A 852 -2.79 24.81 22.36
CA GLY A 852 -2.23 24.27 21.12
C GLY A 852 -0.70 24.21 21.08
N PHE A 853 -0.02 24.35 22.22
CA PHE A 853 1.39 24.03 22.37
C PHE A 853 1.59 22.51 22.42
N VAL A 854 2.58 21.98 21.70
CA VAL A 854 2.79 20.55 21.48
C VAL A 854 4.04 20.00 22.18
N SER A 855 4.03 18.70 22.47
CA SER A 855 5.23 17.93 22.84
C SER A 855 5.15 16.50 22.34
N LYS A 856 6.32 15.85 22.28
CA LYS A 856 6.57 14.56 21.63
C LYS A 856 7.07 13.55 22.65
N ALA A 857 6.60 12.31 22.56
CA ALA A 857 7.12 11.15 23.29
C ALA A 857 7.10 9.91 22.38
N SER A 858 7.67 8.80 22.85
CA SER A 858 7.75 7.54 22.11
C SER A 858 7.16 6.36 22.87
N VAL A 859 6.53 5.44 22.15
CA VAL A 859 6.06 4.16 22.65
C VAL A 859 6.95 3.04 22.13
N ALA A 860 7.51 2.25 23.06
CA ALA A 860 8.19 0.99 22.75
C ALA A 860 7.23 -0.19 22.87
N VAL A 861 7.16 -1.05 21.85
CA VAL A 861 6.30 -2.25 21.82
C VAL A 861 7.16 -3.49 21.74
N THR A 862 7.08 -4.37 22.73
CA THR A 862 7.77 -5.68 22.70
C THR A 862 6.81 -6.75 22.19
N VAL A 863 7.08 -7.28 20.99
CA VAL A 863 6.29 -8.34 20.35
C VAL A 863 6.95 -9.70 20.66
N GLY A 864 6.35 -10.43 21.60
CA GLY A 864 6.87 -11.70 22.12
C GLY A 864 6.51 -12.92 21.27
N SER A 865 7.23 -14.02 21.48
CA SER A 865 7.02 -15.29 20.76
C SER A 865 5.73 -16.04 21.11
N GLY A 866 5.09 -15.68 22.23
CA GLY A 866 3.80 -16.24 22.63
C GLY A 866 2.69 -15.84 21.66
N VAL A 867 1.91 -16.83 21.21
CA VAL A 867 0.64 -16.59 20.51
C VAL A 867 -0.38 -16.15 21.56
N SER A 868 -1.09 -15.05 21.32
CA SER A 868 -2.23 -14.67 22.16
C SER A 868 -3.39 -15.66 21.93
N ASN A 869 -3.99 -16.18 23.00
CA ASN A 869 -5.13 -17.13 22.95
C ASN A 869 -6.46 -16.51 22.47
N GLY A 870 -6.41 -15.46 21.65
CA GLY A 870 -7.52 -14.91 20.89
C GLY A 870 -7.54 -15.44 19.44
N PRO A 871 -8.38 -14.90 18.55
CA PRO A 871 -8.48 -15.35 17.16
C PRO A 871 -7.15 -15.13 16.40
N ALA A 872 -6.51 -16.23 16.01
CA ALA A 872 -5.12 -16.25 15.57
C ALA A 872 -4.92 -15.85 14.09
N ALA A 873 -5.12 -14.57 13.76
CA ALA A 873 -4.63 -13.96 12.53
C ALA A 873 -4.47 -12.45 12.68
N PHE A 874 -3.81 -11.81 11.70
CA PHE A 874 -4.13 -10.44 11.32
C PHE A 874 -5.52 -10.47 10.65
N ASP A 875 -6.56 -10.70 11.44
CA ASP A 875 -7.96 -10.43 11.07
C ASP A 875 -8.36 -9.19 11.87
N PRO A 876 -8.25 -7.98 11.28
CA PRO A 876 -8.63 -6.75 11.98
C PRO A 876 -10.08 -6.78 12.45
N ALA A 877 -10.95 -7.63 11.89
CA ALA A 877 -12.37 -7.73 12.24
C ALA A 877 -12.67 -8.38 13.61
N ASN A 878 -11.65 -8.59 14.46
CA ASN A 878 -11.79 -9.12 15.81
C ASN A 878 -11.09 -8.23 16.86
N GLY A 879 -11.46 -6.95 16.97
CA GLY A 879 -10.99 -6.02 18.02
C GLY A 879 -11.35 -6.38 19.48
N SER A 880 -11.53 -7.66 19.82
CA SER A 880 -11.86 -8.15 21.17
C SER A 880 -10.68 -8.93 21.80
N SER A 881 -9.69 -8.19 22.29
CA SER A 881 -8.64 -8.68 23.19
C SER A 881 -8.29 -7.57 24.19
N THR A 882 -8.57 -7.80 25.47
CA THR A 882 -8.73 -6.73 26.48
C THR A 882 -7.51 -6.47 27.37
N THR A 883 -6.30 -6.73 26.87
CA THR A 883 -5.05 -6.39 27.57
C THR A 883 -4.80 -4.88 27.54
N VAL A 884 -5.32 -4.18 28.54
CA VAL A 884 -5.12 -2.75 28.78
C VAL A 884 -3.86 -2.52 29.62
N ASN A 885 -2.95 -1.68 29.13
CA ASN A 885 -1.74 -1.35 29.88
C ASN A 885 -2.05 -0.45 31.10
N THR A 886 -1.43 -0.77 32.23
CA THR A 886 -1.41 0.10 33.43
C THR A 886 -0.11 0.91 33.44
N PRO A 887 -0.16 2.24 33.67
CA PRO A 887 1.07 3.04 33.71
C PRO A 887 1.98 2.62 34.87
N THR A 888 3.28 2.45 34.61
CA THR A 888 4.28 2.21 35.64
C THR A 888 4.58 3.49 36.40
N SER A 889 3.89 3.72 37.52
CA SER A 889 4.30 4.73 38.49
C SER A 889 5.50 4.25 39.30
N THR A 890 6.46 5.14 39.53
CA THR A 890 7.47 4.94 40.58
C THR A 890 6.79 5.05 41.94
N PRO A 891 7.09 4.17 42.92
CA PRO A 891 6.39 4.15 44.19
C PRO A 891 6.80 5.36 45.05
N THR A 892 5.84 6.24 45.34
CA THR A 892 5.90 7.21 46.43
C THR A 892 4.81 6.92 47.45
N THR A 893 5.11 7.13 48.73
CA THR A 893 4.29 6.68 49.87
C THR A 893 2.95 7.44 49.99
N PRO A 894 1.84 6.76 50.32
CA PRO A 894 0.53 7.40 50.41
C PRO A 894 0.31 8.13 51.75
N PRO A 895 -0.24 9.35 51.75
CA PRO A 895 -0.94 9.91 52.90
C PRO A 895 -2.39 9.41 52.95
N THR A 896 -2.92 9.24 54.16
CA THR A 896 -4.30 8.78 54.42
C THR A 896 -5.34 9.89 54.27
N GLY A 897 -6.49 9.60 53.64
CA GLY A 897 -7.65 10.50 53.62
C GLY A 897 -8.93 9.78 53.19
N SER A 898 -10.01 9.94 53.96
CA SER A 898 -11.28 9.19 53.81
C SER A 898 -12.42 10.05 53.25
N GLY A 899 -13.28 9.48 52.40
CA GLY A 899 -14.51 10.17 51.96
C GLY A 899 -15.50 9.31 51.17
N SER A 900 -16.70 9.13 51.72
CA SER A 900 -17.94 8.71 51.03
C SER A 900 -18.26 9.62 49.83
N GLY A 901 -18.92 9.19 48.75
CA GLY A 901 -19.56 7.91 48.43
C GLY A 901 -20.75 8.13 47.47
N GLY A 902 -21.56 7.09 47.22
CA GLY A 902 -22.83 7.19 46.48
C GLY A 902 -22.84 6.53 45.09
N SER A 903 -23.94 5.86 44.77
CA SER A 903 -24.17 5.16 43.51
C SER A 903 -25.52 5.54 42.90
N SER A 904 -25.61 5.61 41.57
CA SER A 904 -26.86 5.34 40.87
C SER A 904 -26.61 4.78 39.47
N SER A 905 -27.44 3.79 39.11
CA SER A 905 -27.64 3.36 37.73
C SER A 905 -28.83 4.14 37.16
N GLN A 906 -28.81 4.50 35.88
CA GLN A 906 -30.05 4.61 35.10
C GLN A 906 -29.83 4.60 33.58
N THR A 907 -30.63 3.75 32.93
CA THR A 907 -31.05 3.78 31.52
C THR A 907 -32.49 3.25 31.48
N PRO A 908 -33.26 3.39 30.38
CA PRO A 908 -33.04 4.23 29.19
C PRO A 908 -34.15 5.31 29.04
N GLY A 909 -34.03 6.17 28.03
CA GLY A 909 -35.11 7.07 27.59
C GLY A 909 -35.17 7.13 26.06
N ALA A 910 -36.33 6.80 25.48
CA ALA A 910 -36.55 6.88 24.04
C ALA A 910 -37.09 8.25 23.63
N GLY A 911 -36.67 8.76 22.47
CA GLY A 911 -37.18 9.99 21.87
C GLY A 911 -37.42 9.80 20.38
N THR A 912 -38.62 10.12 19.91
CA THR A 912 -39.07 9.97 18.51
C THR A 912 -39.29 11.33 17.86
N GLY A 913 -38.88 11.50 16.60
CA GLY A 913 -39.29 12.63 15.75
C GLY A 913 -38.18 13.14 14.84
N GLY A 914 -38.57 13.74 13.72
CA GLY A 914 -37.65 14.35 12.74
C GLY A 914 -37.27 13.41 11.59
N VAL A 915 -38.15 13.30 10.59
CA VAL A 915 -37.76 12.96 9.22
C VAL A 915 -37.93 14.25 8.43
N ASP A 916 -36.80 14.91 8.15
CA ASP A 916 -36.77 16.09 7.28
C ASP A 916 -36.13 15.65 5.96
N ASP A 917 -36.94 15.54 4.91
CA ASP A 917 -36.48 15.27 3.55
C ASP A 917 -35.87 16.54 2.94
N GLU A 918 -34.65 16.45 2.41
CA GLU A 918 -34.18 17.39 1.38
C GLU A 918 -33.86 16.61 0.09
N ASP A 919 -34.81 16.68 -0.85
CA ASP A 919 -34.54 16.46 -2.27
C ASP A 919 -33.50 17.50 -2.75
N ASP A 920 -32.44 17.06 -3.44
CA ASP A 920 -31.63 17.95 -4.28
C ASP A 920 -31.48 17.35 -5.68
N ALA A 921 -32.45 17.68 -6.53
CA ALA A 921 -32.71 17.02 -7.80
C ALA A 921 -32.16 17.82 -9.00
N GLY A 922 -30.84 17.73 -9.20
CA GLY A 922 -30.17 17.99 -10.48
C GLY A 922 -29.94 19.46 -10.84
N ASP A 923 -28.68 19.89 -10.76
CA ASP A 923 -28.18 21.06 -11.49
C ASP A 923 -27.49 20.61 -12.80
N GLY A 924 -27.51 21.47 -13.82
CA GLY A 924 -27.07 21.15 -15.18
C GLY A 924 -26.01 22.13 -15.71
N ASP A 925 -24.89 21.59 -16.21
CA ASP A 925 -23.73 22.36 -16.68
C ASP A 925 -24.08 23.49 -17.68
N ARG A 926 -24.18 24.71 -17.17
CA ARG A 926 -24.12 25.97 -17.93
C ARG A 926 -23.36 27.02 -17.14
N GLU A 927 -22.09 27.22 -17.49
CA GLU A 927 -21.32 28.41 -17.12
C GLU A 927 -20.46 28.90 -18.29
N ASP A 928 -20.16 30.19 -18.32
CA ASP A 928 -20.02 30.92 -19.58
C ASP A 928 -18.62 30.94 -20.20
N PHE A 929 -18.56 30.84 -21.53
CA PHE A 929 -17.32 30.77 -22.31
C PHE A 929 -16.86 32.15 -22.80
N VAL A 930 -16.19 32.93 -21.94
CA VAL A 930 -15.49 34.15 -22.38
C VAL A 930 -14.27 33.77 -23.23
N ARG A 931 -14.36 34.04 -24.54
CA ARG A 931 -13.39 33.65 -25.56
C ARG A 931 -12.13 34.53 -25.55
N THR A 932 -10.96 33.95 -25.79
CA THR A 932 -9.98 34.58 -26.71
C THR A 932 -9.16 33.54 -27.50
N SER A 933 -9.72 33.17 -28.64
CA SER A 933 -9.07 32.81 -29.91
C SER A 933 -7.58 32.46 -29.94
N MET A 934 -7.28 31.23 -30.39
CA MET A 934 -6.50 31.08 -31.64
C MET A 934 -6.87 29.78 -32.38
N GLN A 935 -7.18 29.89 -33.67
CA GLN A 935 -7.42 28.73 -34.54
C GLN A 935 -6.10 28.21 -35.12
N ILE A 936 -6.01 26.88 -35.25
CA ILE A 936 -5.49 26.07 -36.37
C ILE A 936 -5.86 24.63 -35.98
N GLY A 937 -6.44 23.78 -36.82
CA GLY A 937 -6.55 23.83 -38.28
C GLY A 937 -6.03 22.50 -38.82
N LEU A 938 -6.90 21.48 -38.87
CA LEU A 938 -6.56 20.14 -39.36
C LEU A 938 -6.21 20.16 -40.86
N PRO A 939 -5.21 19.38 -41.28
CA PRO A 939 -5.14 18.86 -42.64
C PRO A 939 -5.19 17.32 -42.65
N ASN A 940 -6.38 16.77 -42.96
CA ASN A 940 -6.41 15.64 -43.88
C ASN A 940 -6.13 16.20 -45.27
N TYR A 941 -5.34 15.52 -46.12
CA TYR A 941 -5.60 15.25 -47.56
C TYR A 941 -4.43 14.47 -48.21
N PRO A 942 -4.53 13.94 -49.46
CA PRO A 942 -4.24 12.53 -49.67
C PRO A 942 -3.03 12.26 -50.59
N ALA A 943 -3.04 11.12 -51.28
CA ALA A 943 -1.90 10.57 -52.01
C ALA A 943 -1.64 11.18 -53.40
N LEU A 944 -0.35 11.14 -53.78
CA LEU A 944 0.19 10.96 -55.15
C LEU A 944 -0.16 12.00 -56.25
N ARG A 945 0.74 12.98 -56.47
CA ARG A 945 1.67 13.06 -57.64
C ARG A 945 2.33 14.45 -57.79
N SER A 946 3.52 14.46 -58.40
CA SER A 946 4.35 15.61 -58.81
C SER A 946 3.97 16.12 -60.22
N PRO A 947 4.63 17.16 -60.81
CA PRO A 947 5.64 18.09 -60.26
C PRO A 947 5.33 19.59 -60.55
N GLY A 948 6.17 20.51 -60.05
CA GLY A 948 6.16 21.94 -60.42
C GLY A 948 7.40 22.67 -59.89
N THR A 949 7.96 23.61 -60.67
CA THR A 949 9.25 24.29 -60.42
C THR A 949 9.10 25.77 -60.08
N ASP A 950 10.20 26.34 -59.53
CA ASP A 950 10.52 27.78 -59.47
C ASP A 950 9.70 28.66 -58.48
N SER A 951 10.21 29.77 -57.94
CA SER A 951 11.55 30.39 -58.12
C SER A 951 12.07 31.14 -56.87
N ARG A 952 13.21 31.82 -57.05
CA ARG A 952 14.08 32.58 -56.12
C ARG A 952 13.33 33.78 -55.44
N SER A 953 13.86 34.50 -54.44
CA SER A 953 15.25 34.93 -54.24
C SER A 953 15.55 35.59 -52.87
N THR A 954 16.85 35.56 -52.49
CA THR A 954 17.59 36.53 -51.61
C THR A 954 17.14 36.74 -50.14
N SER A 955 18.03 37.08 -49.19
CA SER A 955 19.41 37.62 -49.26
C SER A 955 20.36 37.03 -48.18
N VAL A 956 21.66 37.34 -48.26
CA VAL A 956 22.75 36.90 -47.34
C VAL A 956 23.68 38.09 -47.05
N PRO A 957 24.29 38.21 -45.86
CA PRO A 957 25.74 37.90 -45.65
C PRO A 957 26.02 37.25 -44.26
N THR A 958 27.18 36.71 -43.84
CA THR A 958 28.45 36.16 -44.41
C THR A 958 28.99 35.16 -43.36
N ALA A 959 29.67 34.04 -43.65
CA ALA A 959 31.05 33.80 -44.15
C ALA A 959 32.19 34.28 -43.21
N PRO A 960 33.36 33.59 -43.10
CA PRO A 960 33.82 32.32 -43.73
C PRO A 960 34.02 31.17 -42.67
N VAL A 961 34.55 29.95 -42.87
CA VAL A 961 35.81 29.49 -43.51
C VAL A 961 35.78 27.97 -43.88
N ARG A 962 36.28 27.65 -45.08
CA ARG A 962 36.87 26.37 -45.63
C ARG A 962 36.31 24.98 -45.26
N GLN A 963 35.95 24.24 -46.33
CA GLN A 963 36.02 22.77 -46.48
C GLN A 963 37.37 22.40 -47.21
N PRO A 964 37.76 21.13 -47.56
CA PRO A 964 36.97 20.14 -48.34
C PRO A 964 37.27 18.62 -48.09
N VAL A 965 36.63 17.75 -48.92
CA VAL A 965 36.93 16.31 -49.25
C VAL A 965 36.89 15.24 -48.12
N SER A 966 36.55 13.96 -48.32
CA SER A 966 36.11 13.20 -49.54
C SER A 966 35.31 11.92 -49.19
N ARG A 967 34.81 11.22 -50.25
CA ARG A 967 34.61 9.76 -50.48
C ARG A 967 34.99 8.76 -49.36
N LEU A 968 34.47 7.52 -49.25
CA LEU A 968 33.44 6.64 -49.91
C LEU A 968 33.62 5.24 -49.24
N LEU A 969 32.75 4.24 -49.52
CA LEU A 969 32.88 2.81 -49.11
C LEU A 969 32.61 2.57 -47.60
N LEU A 970 32.19 1.43 -47.06
CA LEU A 970 31.48 0.18 -47.43
C LEU A 970 31.97 -0.83 -46.38
N ARG A 971 31.06 -1.37 -45.55
CA ARG A 971 31.27 -2.47 -44.58
C ARG A 971 32.23 -2.20 -43.40
N ASP A 972 32.06 -2.87 -42.25
CA ASP A 972 30.99 -3.82 -41.82
C ASP A 972 30.09 -3.20 -40.72
#